data_AF-A0A0D2I8M5-F1
#
_entry.id   AF-A0A0D2I8M5-F1
#
_cell.length_a   1.000
_cell.length_b   1.000
_cell.length_c   1.000
_cell.angle_alpha   90.00
_cell.angle_beta   90.00
_cell.angle_gamma   90.00
#
_symmetry.space_group_name_H-M   'P 1'
#
loop_
_entity.id
_entity.type
_entity.pdbx_description
1 polymer ?
#
loop_
_entity_poly.entity_id
_entity_poly.type
_entity_poly.pdbx_seq_one_letter_code
_entity_poly.pdbx_strand_id
1 'polypeptide(L)'
;MNASNQKAGQDPKRIPTTQEMESWDNEQLLEWIKNIQPKIFRDNNDVLTFKAAKISGSAFMEYAEDLDFFREIHLPLGVYGALASLAKKVKKQNDQSDQTAGQKRKGIADAPEEPPISPKRYRIEESMSNLAIAARERRKHVKDAITDIKCSADQLSNSVEPLKVVDRLSDPAFDRVLPFPFLLSIPNRFKGSKGHWRYVGRTKFKQLVKTLDEVRCYDRYMSVWLYGTQGYGKSHLLAALVCYLTAQDERVVYIPDCRSLLVDPIVYIKTAMLFAWADDVIIQKEIPPLNTTDQIKAFISSQENVIFVIDQMNAFKTTDPHEPEIRNLHNWVKSFTLRHKAIFSSSANYTEYLKAFQKQSSHRVLRVDGGLDDTEMHQWWERHKDLEMEDCDPEKFEDITGRIPLLLDNCVVTGKINLKRSELRDIRNQSVGFVQDVRRITKEDNDTWKWYCDYVTACFLNETVPSGSSGHLDLIDHRYFYHNDEETGGYTCGLVREAVADQLLVESRNFLNTNFLGSLRNFVNSRSMIRFIIEYAVLAVIQRDGLFICERSKDGMRLKLFVNSSSIDTDITNEWVLYRPLNYDNKAIDGIIVRIDTKKKKKYAKGERPILSLYPIQITVADSHSDSHATFLKEYRQWIMEQSKFDVRLEFLWITPRRLNGKEHPATSTWPKHLERFVHLEDVSEKIWDKYQIVTENA
;
A
#
# COMPACT_ATOMS: atom_id res chain seq x y z
N MET A 1 -38.30 -53.18 14.47
CA MET A 1 -36.86 -52.96 14.23
C MET A 1 -36.59 -51.48 14.40
N ASN A 2 -36.07 -51.06 15.55
CA ASN A 2 -35.61 -49.69 15.79
C ASN A 2 -34.35 -49.82 16.66
N ALA A 3 -33.22 -49.40 16.08
CA ALA A 3 -31.93 -49.41 16.73
C ALA A 3 -31.88 -48.33 17.81
N SER A 4 -31.40 -48.72 18.98
CA SER A 4 -31.10 -47.88 20.13
C SER A 4 -29.91 -46.97 19.81
N ASN A 5 -30.13 -45.66 19.88
CA ASN A 5 -29.08 -44.65 19.95
C ASN A 5 -28.44 -44.69 21.35
N GLN A 6 -27.30 -45.37 21.48
CA GLN A 6 -26.40 -45.16 22.61
C GLN A 6 -25.66 -43.83 22.41
N LYS A 7 -26.06 -42.80 23.17
CA LYS A 7 -25.23 -41.62 23.40
C LYS A 7 -24.01 -42.04 24.23
N ALA A 8 -22.86 -42.14 23.60
CA ALA A 8 -21.58 -42.20 24.29
C ALA A 8 -21.37 -40.87 25.03
N GLY A 9 -21.25 -40.92 26.36
CA GLY A 9 -20.91 -39.76 27.17
C GLY A 9 -19.50 -39.26 26.83
N GLN A 10 -19.41 -38.16 26.08
CA GLN A 10 -18.17 -37.42 25.88
C GLN A 10 -18.06 -36.35 26.97
N ASP A 11 -16.94 -36.39 27.70
CA ASP A 11 -16.53 -35.34 28.61
C ASP A 11 -16.29 -34.05 27.80
N PRO A 12 -17.04 -32.95 28.01
CA PRO A 12 -17.14 -31.82 27.07
C PRO A 12 -15.85 -30.99 26.89
N LYS A 13 -14.77 -31.33 27.58
CA LYS A 13 -13.44 -30.69 27.45
C LYS A 13 -12.35 -31.62 26.93
N ARG A 14 -12.68 -32.84 26.52
CA ARG A 14 -11.71 -33.79 25.96
C ARG A 14 -11.35 -33.41 24.53
N ILE A 15 -10.05 -33.46 24.22
CA ILE A 15 -9.56 -33.35 22.85
C ILE A 15 -9.74 -34.74 22.19
N PRO A 16 -10.44 -34.83 21.04
CA PRO A 16 -10.72 -36.09 20.36
C PRO A 16 -9.46 -36.68 19.71
N THR A 17 -9.50 -37.97 19.43
CA THR A 17 -8.43 -38.65 18.66
C THR A 17 -8.48 -38.25 17.19
N THR A 18 -7.38 -38.41 16.43
CA THR A 18 -7.34 -38.08 14.99
C THR A 18 -8.37 -38.90 14.22
N GLN A 19 -8.49 -40.21 14.49
CA GLN A 19 -9.49 -41.08 13.87
C GLN A 19 -10.92 -40.66 14.20
N GLU A 20 -11.17 -40.22 15.43
CA GLU A 20 -12.48 -39.70 15.83
C GLU A 20 -12.79 -38.40 15.10
N MET A 21 -11.84 -37.45 15.04
CA MET A 21 -12.01 -36.18 14.34
C MET A 21 -12.20 -36.38 12.83
N GLU A 22 -11.46 -37.28 12.20
CA GLU A 22 -11.60 -37.58 10.76
C GLU A 22 -12.98 -38.14 10.40
N SER A 23 -13.67 -38.78 11.36
CA SER A 23 -15.03 -39.32 11.18
C SER A 23 -16.15 -38.27 11.32
N TRP A 24 -15.83 -37.04 11.76
CA TRP A 24 -16.84 -36.02 12.05
C TRP A 24 -17.33 -35.29 10.81
N ASP A 25 -18.65 -35.08 10.76
CA ASP A 25 -19.26 -34.14 9.84
C ASP A 25 -19.05 -32.67 10.26
N ASN A 26 -19.46 -31.75 9.40
CA ASN A 26 -19.27 -30.32 9.60
C ASN A 26 -20.04 -29.74 10.80
N GLU A 27 -21.16 -30.36 11.22
CA GLU A 27 -21.92 -29.92 12.40
C GLU A 27 -21.29 -30.43 13.69
N GLN A 28 -20.85 -31.68 13.71
CA GLN A 28 -20.11 -32.29 14.83
C GLN A 28 -18.81 -31.54 15.10
N LEU A 29 -18.06 -31.20 14.05
CA LEU A 29 -16.86 -30.37 14.16
C LEU A 29 -17.16 -28.98 14.73
N LEU A 30 -18.19 -28.31 14.22
CA LEU A 30 -18.58 -26.97 14.68
C LEU A 30 -19.02 -26.98 16.15
N GLU A 31 -19.78 -27.97 16.58
CA GLU A 31 -20.22 -28.12 17.97
C GLU A 31 -19.03 -28.34 18.91
N TRP A 32 -18.09 -29.20 18.53
CA TRP A 32 -16.87 -29.40 19.30
C TRP A 32 -16.02 -28.13 19.40
N ILE A 33 -15.82 -27.41 18.29
CA ILE A 33 -15.06 -26.15 18.27
C ILE A 33 -15.67 -25.13 19.25
N LYS A 34 -17.00 -24.99 19.25
CA LYS A 34 -17.72 -24.10 20.18
C LYS A 34 -17.57 -24.53 21.64
N ASN A 35 -17.52 -25.84 21.90
CA ASN A 35 -17.36 -26.35 23.27
C ASN A 35 -15.92 -26.17 23.79
N ILE A 36 -14.90 -26.40 22.94
CA ILE A 36 -13.49 -26.32 23.36
C ILE A 36 -12.96 -24.88 23.41
N GLN A 37 -13.46 -24.01 22.51
CA GLN A 37 -13.13 -22.59 22.48
C GLN A 37 -14.38 -21.75 22.15
N PRO A 38 -15.22 -21.45 23.15
CA PRO A 38 -16.49 -20.72 22.95
C PRO A 38 -16.36 -19.33 22.32
N LYS A 39 -15.16 -18.75 22.35
CA LYS A 39 -14.85 -17.41 21.82
C LYS A 39 -14.06 -17.42 20.50
N ILE A 40 -13.88 -18.59 19.88
CA ILE A 40 -13.14 -18.69 18.62
C ILE A 40 -13.89 -18.03 17.46
N PHE A 41 -15.21 -18.15 17.44
CA PHE A 41 -16.12 -17.38 16.59
C PHE A 41 -16.57 -16.15 17.37
N ARG A 42 -16.39 -14.95 16.81
CA ARG A 42 -16.62 -13.66 17.48
C ARG A 42 -18.08 -13.25 17.44
N ASP A 43 -18.77 -13.63 16.37
CA ASP A 43 -20.19 -13.36 16.17
C ASP A 43 -20.89 -14.48 15.39
N ASN A 44 -22.18 -14.29 15.12
CA ASN A 44 -22.97 -15.25 14.34
C ASN A 44 -22.57 -15.31 12.87
N ASN A 45 -21.95 -14.27 12.30
CA ASN A 45 -21.48 -14.28 10.91
C ASN A 45 -20.29 -15.22 10.74
N ASP A 46 -19.38 -15.26 11.71
CA ASP A 46 -18.27 -16.22 11.70
C ASP A 46 -18.77 -17.68 11.69
N VAL A 47 -19.80 -17.97 12.50
CA VAL A 47 -20.44 -19.29 12.54
C VAL A 47 -21.12 -19.62 11.21
N LEU A 48 -21.85 -18.67 10.62
CA LEU A 48 -22.51 -18.86 9.32
C LEU A 48 -21.50 -19.08 8.19
N THR A 49 -20.40 -18.33 8.20
CA THR A 49 -19.31 -18.41 7.21
C THR A 49 -18.60 -19.76 7.30
N PHE A 50 -18.27 -20.21 8.52
CA PHE A 50 -17.69 -21.54 8.74
C PHE A 50 -18.65 -22.67 8.32
N LYS A 51 -19.94 -22.53 8.63
CA LYS A 51 -20.97 -23.51 8.25
C LYS A 51 -21.18 -23.57 6.72
N ALA A 52 -21.13 -22.42 6.04
CA ALA A 52 -21.24 -22.36 4.58
C ALA A 52 -20.08 -23.07 3.87
N ALA A 53 -18.89 -23.10 4.49
CA ALA A 53 -17.70 -23.76 3.98
C ALA A 53 -17.74 -25.30 4.07
N LYS A 54 -18.69 -25.87 4.84
CA LYS A 54 -18.91 -27.33 4.96
C LYS A 54 -17.64 -28.14 5.24
N ILE A 55 -16.76 -27.61 6.10
CA ILE A 55 -15.49 -28.26 6.45
C ILE A 55 -15.79 -29.51 7.29
N SER A 56 -15.44 -30.70 6.80
CA SER A 56 -15.48 -31.94 7.57
C SER A 56 -14.31 -32.01 8.54
N GLY A 57 -14.39 -32.88 9.56
CA GLY A 57 -13.27 -33.11 10.47
C GLY A 57 -12.03 -33.65 9.76
N SER A 58 -12.18 -34.43 8.69
CA SER A 58 -11.07 -34.86 7.82
C SER A 58 -10.37 -33.69 7.12
N ALA A 59 -11.13 -32.80 6.47
CA ALA A 59 -10.57 -31.60 5.83
C ALA A 59 -9.89 -30.68 6.87
N PHE A 60 -10.52 -30.52 8.03
CA PHE A 60 -9.95 -29.73 9.13
C PHE A 60 -8.57 -30.25 9.60
N MET A 61 -8.35 -31.56 9.58
CA MET A 61 -7.09 -32.19 9.95
C MET A 61 -6.04 -32.20 8.83
N GLU A 62 -6.48 -32.32 7.58
CA GLU A 62 -5.62 -32.28 6.39
C GLU A 62 -4.94 -30.91 6.25
N TYR A 63 -5.71 -29.84 6.44
CA TYR A 63 -5.25 -28.45 6.36
C TYR A 63 -4.75 -27.89 7.71
N ALA A 64 -4.41 -28.77 8.66
CA ALA A 64 -3.76 -28.34 9.89
C ALA A 64 -2.42 -27.66 9.55
N GLU A 65 -2.25 -26.41 9.98
CA GLU A 65 -1.13 -25.51 9.67
C GLU A 65 -1.18 -24.79 8.31
N ASP A 66 -2.19 -25.05 7.48
CA ASP A 66 -2.41 -24.33 6.22
C ASP A 66 -3.27 -23.08 6.44
N LEU A 67 -2.59 -21.95 6.65
CA LEU A 67 -3.25 -20.65 6.82
C LEU A 67 -3.91 -20.15 5.53
N ASP A 68 -3.47 -20.62 4.37
CA ASP A 68 -4.01 -20.20 3.07
C ASP A 68 -5.38 -20.83 2.85
N PHE A 69 -5.56 -22.12 3.19
CA PHE A 69 -6.85 -22.82 3.13
C PHE A 69 -7.92 -22.10 3.95
N PHE A 70 -7.66 -21.81 5.23
CA PHE A 70 -8.67 -21.15 6.05
C PHE A 70 -8.86 -19.65 5.73
N ARG A 71 -7.90 -19.02 5.04
CA ARG A 71 -8.04 -17.66 4.51
C ARG A 71 -9.02 -17.60 3.33
N GLU A 72 -9.03 -18.62 2.47
CA GLU A 72 -9.95 -18.70 1.32
C GLU A 72 -11.42 -18.83 1.73
N ILE A 73 -11.67 -19.14 3.01
CA ILE A 73 -13.01 -19.30 3.58
C ILE A 73 -13.59 -17.94 4.06
N HIS A 74 -12.88 -16.83 3.83
CA HIS A 74 -13.30 -15.47 4.17
C HIS A 74 -13.59 -15.24 5.67
N LEU A 75 -13.05 -16.09 6.55
CA LEU A 75 -13.11 -15.86 8.00
C LEU A 75 -12.15 -14.74 8.40
N PRO A 76 -12.44 -13.97 9.47
CA PRO A 76 -11.50 -12.99 9.99
C PRO A 76 -10.16 -13.64 10.40
N LEU A 77 -9.06 -12.90 10.24
CA LEU A 77 -7.68 -13.35 10.52
C LEU A 77 -7.52 -14.05 11.88
N GLY A 78 -8.16 -13.52 12.92
CA GLY A 78 -8.10 -14.11 14.26
C GLY A 78 -8.85 -15.45 14.38
N VAL A 79 -9.91 -15.64 13.60
CA VAL A 79 -10.74 -16.86 13.63
C VAL A 79 -10.02 -17.98 12.92
N TYR A 80 -9.53 -17.76 11.68
CA TYR A 80 -8.83 -18.83 10.98
C TYR A 80 -7.46 -19.17 11.56
N GLY A 81 -6.72 -18.19 12.10
CA GLY A 81 -5.46 -18.46 12.79
C GLY A 81 -5.67 -19.32 14.05
N ALA A 82 -6.76 -19.08 14.78
CA ALA A 82 -7.14 -19.90 15.93
C ALA A 82 -7.58 -21.31 15.51
N LEU A 83 -8.34 -21.44 14.41
CA LEU A 83 -8.77 -22.73 13.84
C LEU A 83 -7.56 -23.58 13.38
N ALA A 84 -6.63 -23.00 12.64
CA ALA A 84 -5.40 -23.68 12.21
C ALA A 84 -4.54 -24.13 13.40
N SER A 85 -4.45 -23.29 14.44
CA SER A 85 -3.74 -23.62 15.69
C SER A 85 -4.42 -24.74 16.47
N LEU A 86 -5.76 -24.77 16.46
CA LEU A 86 -6.56 -25.80 17.11
C LEU A 86 -6.40 -27.15 16.39
N ALA A 87 -6.45 -27.18 15.06
CA ALA A 87 -6.19 -28.38 14.25
C ALA A 87 -4.78 -28.94 14.51
N LYS A 88 -3.76 -28.07 14.53
CA LYS A 88 -2.37 -28.42 14.88
C LYS A 88 -2.26 -29.06 16.26
N LYS A 89 -3.00 -28.54 17.25
CA LYS A 89 -2.99 -29.05 18.61
C LYS A 89 -3.55 -30.47 18.70
N VAL A 90 -4.60 -30.77 17.95
CA VAL A 90 -5.18 -32.13 17.86
C VAL A 90 -4.19 -33.09 17.22
N LYS A 91 -3.55 -32.68 16.11
CA LYS A 91 -2.57 -33.51 15.37
C LYS A 91 -1.35 -33.89 16.22
N LYS A 92 -0.74 -32.91 16.90
CA LYS A 92 0.46 -33.12 17.75
C LYS A 92 0.22 -33.97 18.99
N GLN A 93 -1.01 -34.05 19.49
CA GLN A 93 -1.30 -34.80 20.71
C GLN A 93 -1.36 -36.31 20.44
N ASN A 94 -1.71 -36.73 19.22
CA ASN A 94 -1.75 -38.14 18.82
C ASN A 94 -0.37 -38.66 18.39
N ASP A 95 0.50 -37.81 17.83
CA ASP A 95 1.90 -38.16 17.57
C ASP A 95 2.67 -38.52 18.86
N GLN A 96 2.21 -38.04 20.02
CA GLN A 96 2.78 -38.35 21.33
C GLN A 96 2.18 -39.59 22.00
N SER A 97 0.98 -40.05 21.64
CA SER A 97 0.39 -41.27 22.20
C SER A 97 0.95 -42.55 21.59
N ASP A 98 1.44 -42.49 20.36
CA ASP A 98 2.01 -43.65 19.66
C ASP A 98 3.46 -43.97 20.08
N GLN A 99 4.16 -43.03 20.73
CA GLN A 99 5.52 -43.24 21.22
C GLN A 99 5.61 -43.87 22.63
N THR A 100 4.49 -43.95 23.37
CA THR A 100 4.47 -44.43 24.77
C THR A 100 4.01 -45.88 24.94
N ALA A 101 3.63 -46.58 23.87
CA ALA A 101 3.19 -47.99 23.93
C ALA A 101 4.35 -49.00 24.09
N GLY A 102 5.61 -48.54 24.10
CA GLY A 102 6.79 -49.38 24.01
C GLY A 102 7.68 -49.45 25.26
N GLN A 103 7.17 -49.38 26.50
CA GLN A 103 7.98 -49.76 27.67
C GLN A 103 7.13 -50.07 28.90
N LYS A 104 6.96 -51.37 29.20
CA LYS A 104 6.47 -51.88 30.50
C LYS A 104 7.48 -52.92 31.00
N ARG A 105 8.17 -52.64 32.13
CA ARG A 105 8.20 -53.47 33.37
C ARG A 105 9.42 -53.18 34.28
N LYS A 106 9.10 -53.22 35.60
CA LYS A 106 9.90 -53.24 36.85
C LYS A 106 10.02 -51.87 37.51
N GLY A 107 9.76 -51.67 38.81
CA GLY A 107 9.37 -52.50 39.95
C GLY A 107 9.40 -51.57 41.19
N ILE A 108 8.56 -51.86 42.19
CA ILE A 108 8.20 -51.03 43.36
C ILE A 108 9.36 -50.81 44.36
N ALA A 109 9.46 -49.60 44.96
CA ALA A 109 9.75 -49.34 46.39
C ALA A 109 9.71 -47.82 46.74
N ASP A 110 9.44 -47.48 48.00
CA ASP A 110 8.78 -46.26 48.52
C ASP A 110 9.64 -45.02 48.90
N ALA A 111 8.93 -43.87 48.97
CA ALA A 111 9.10 -42.63 49.78
C ALA A 111 10.05 -41.48 49.32
N PRO A 112 9.82 -40.21 49.74
CA PRO A 112 8.57 -39.46 49.96
C PRO A 112 8.47 -38.16 49.11
N GLU A 113 7.27 -37.59 49.05
CA GLU A 113 6.85 -36.44 48.23
C GLU A 113 7.60 -35.12 48.50
N GLU A 114 8.23 -34.57 47.48
CA GLU A 114 8.33 -33.11 47.27
C GLU A 114 7.23 -32.66 46.30
N PRO A 115 6.63 -31.47 46.46
CA PRO A 115 5.49 -31.05 45.64
C PRO A 115 5.92 -30.88 44.17
N PRO A 116 5.16 -31.42 43.20
CA PRO A 116 5.55 -31.37 41.80
C PRO A 116 5.44 -29.95 41.25
N ILE A 117 6.59 -29.38 40.88
CA ILE A 117 6.65 -28.19 40.01
C ILE A 117 5.99 -28.55 38.68
N SER A 118 4.98 -27.79 38.26
CA SER A 118 4.14 -28.18 37.12
C SER A 118 4.93 -28.28 35.79
N PRO A 119 4.66 -29.28 34.92
CA PRO A 119 5.36 -29.50 33.64
C PRO A 119 5.29 -28.34 32.64
N LYS A 120 4.33 -27.41 32.81
CA LYS A 120 4.16 -26.24 31.94
C LYS A 120 5.26 -25.18 32.16
N ARG A 121 5.80 -25.08 33.37
CA ARG A 121 6.82 -24.08 33.71
C ARG A 121 8.18 -24.44 33.10
N TYR A 122 8.52 -25.73 33.14
CA TYR A 122 9.76 -26.27 32.59
C TYR A 122 9.86 -26.07 31.07
N ARG A 123 8.78 -26.35 30.31
CA ARG A 123 8.77 -26.18 28.84
C ARG A 123 8.93 -24.71 28.39
N ILE A 124 8.44 -23.75 29.17
CA ILE A 124 8.58 -22.31 28.85
C ILE A 124 9.99 -21.81 29.20
N GLU A 125 10.55 -22.23 30.34
CA GLU A 125 11.91 -21.86 30.74
C GLU A 125 12.98 -22.44 29.78
N GLU A 126 12.82 -23.69 29.34
CA GLU A 126 13.68 -24.31 28.33
C GLU A 126 13.58 -23.59 26.97
N SER A 127 12.37 -23.21 26.56
CA SER A 127 12.15 -22.42 25.34
C SER A 127 12.79 -21.03 25.41
N MET A 128 12.76 -20.37 26.57
CA MET A 128 13.35 -19.03 26.76
C MET A 128 14.88 -19.07 26.85
N SER A 129 15.45 -20.13 27.43
CA SER A 129 16.90 -20.36 27.44
C SER A 129 17.44 -20.55 26.01
N ASN A 130 16.74 -21.35 25.19
CA ASN A 130 17.07 -21.52 23.77
C ASN A 130 16.98 -20.20 22.99
N LEU A 131 15.98 -19.37 23.28
CA LEU A 131 15.86 -18.03 22.69
C LEU A 131 17.02 -17.12 23.09
N ALA A 132 17.50 -17.18 24.33
CA ALA A 132 18.65 -16.39 24.79
C ALA A 132 19.95 -16.78 24.07
N ILE A 133 20.17 -18.07 23.82
CA ILE A 133 21.31 -18.56 23.01
C ILE A 133 21.16 -18.07 21.57
N ALA A 134 19.97 -18.23 20.97
CA ALA A 134 19.71 -17.73 19.61
C ALA A 134 19.88 -16.21 19.51
N ALA A 135 19.56 -15.46 20.57
CA ALA A 135 19.77 -14.01 20.67
C ALA A 135 21.25 -13.64 20.53
N ARG A 136 22.13 -14.36 21.23
CA ARG A 136 23.59 -14.16 21.19
C ARG A 136 24.13 -14.36 19.79
N GLU A 137 23.83 -15.52 19.20
CA GLU A 137 24.28 -15.85 17.86
C GLU A 137 23.75 -14.86 16.82
N ARG A 138 22.46 -14.49 16.91
CA ARG A 138 21.89 -13.51 15.98
C ARG A 138 22.53 -12.13 16.13
N ARG A 139 22.72 -11.63 17.35
CA ARG A 139 23.35 -10.33 17.59
C ARG A 139 24.78 -10.34 17.06
N LYS A 140 25.53 -11.41 17.30
CA LYS A 140 26.88 -11.60 16.77
C LYS A 140 26.89 -11.55 15.24
N HIS A 141 26.04 -12.33 14.56
CA HIS A 141 25.94 -12.29 13.10
C HIS A 141 25.61 -10.90 12.56
N VAL A 142 24.75 -10.13 13.25
CA VAL A 142 24.45 -8.74 12.87
C VAL A 142 25.70 -7.86 13.00
N LYS A 143 26.45 -7.95 14.11
CA LYS A 143 27.70 -7.20 14.29
C LYS A 143 28.74 -7.55 13.24
N ASP A 144 28.94 -8.83 12.97
CA ASP A 144 29.90 -9.32 11.97
C ASP A 144 29.53 -8.81 10.57
N ALA A 145 28.26 -8.93 10.17
CA ALA A 145 27.78 -8.48 8.86
C ALA A 145 27.98 -6.97 8.63
N ILE A 146 27.80 -6.14 9.65
CA ILE A 146 28.04 -4.69 9.56
C ILE A 146 29.54 -4.35 9.60
N THR A 147 30.32 -5.08 10.39
CA THR A 147 31.78 -4.89 10.45
C THR A 147 32.45 -5.27 9.13
N ASP A 148 31.94 -6.27 8.42
CA ASP A 148 32.40 -6.63 7.07
C ASP A 148 32.16 -5.50 6.04
N ILE A 149 31.07 -4.73 6.19
CA ILE A 149 30.84 -3.53 5.35
C ILE A 149 31.94 -2.50 5.60
N LYS A 150 32.38 -2.36 6.85
CA LYS A 150 33.49 -1.45 7.22
C LYS A 150 34.82 -1.92 6.60
N CYS A 151 35.17 -3.20 6.71
CA CYS A 151 36.45 -3.72 6.22
C CYS A 151 36.56 -3.70 4.69
N SER A 152 35.46 -3.93 3.98
CA SER A 152 35.43 -3.80 2.50
C SER A 152 35.57 -2.36 2.01
N ALA A 153 35.21 -1.36 2.84
CA ALA A 153 35.39 0.05 2.51
C ALA A 153 36.84 0.54 2.69
N ASP A 154 37.63 -0.11 3.54
CA ASP A 154 39.01 0.30 3.85
C ASP A 154 40.04 -0.12 2.78
N GLN A 155 39.64 -0.92 1.77
CA GLN A 155 40.51 -1.20 0.60
C GLN A 155 40.65 -0.02 -0.36
N LEU A 156 39.92 1.10 -0.15
CA LEU A 156 39.96 2.28 -1.04
C LEU A 156 40.32 3.61 -0.34
N SER A 157 40.57 3.66 0.98
CA SER A 157 41.00 4.90 1.66
C SER A 157 41.47 4.70 3.11
N ASN A 158 42.68 5.19 3.41
CA ASN A 158 43.40 5.12 4.70
C ASN A 158 42.86 6.09 5.78
N SER A 159 41.57 6.05 6.10
CA SER A 159 41.00 6.80 7.23
C SER A 159 39.90 6.00 7.92
N VAL A 160 39.95 5.89 9.24
CA VAL A 160 39.11 5.00 10.06
C VAL A 160 37.98 5.81 10.70
N GLU A 161 36.75 5.81 10.16
CA GLU A 161 35.61 6.50 10.81
C GLU A 161 34.23 5.79 10.63
N PRO A 162 33.35 5.79 11.66
CA PRO A 162 31.96 5.28 11.62
C PRO A 162 31.10 5.85 10.49
N LEU A 163 31.44 7.05 9.99
CA LEU A 163 30.80 7.73 8.87
C LEU A 163 30.75 6.87 7.59
N LYS A 164 31.77 6.02 7.36
CA LYS A 164 31.84 5.16 6.17
C LYS A 164 30.70 4.14 6.05
N VAL A 165 30.22 3.59 7.17
CA VAL A 165 29.14 2.59 7.15
C VAL A 165 27.79 3.25 6.86
N VAL A 166 27.55 4.42 7.46
CA VAL A 166 26.33 5.21 7.21
C VAL A 166 26.26 5.60 5.75
N ASP A 167 27.37 6.05 5.16
CA ASP A 167 27.43 6.40 3.74
C ASP A 167 27.12 5.18 2.84
N ARG A 168 27.68 4.00 3.14
CA ARG A 168 27.38 2.76 2.40
C ARG A 168 25.92 2.32 2.52
N LEU A 169 25.34 2.35 3.71
CA LEU A 169 23.92 2.03 3.90
C LEU A 169 23.00 3.09 3.27
N SER A 170 23.53 4.28 2.98
CA SER A 170 22.81 5.34 2.29
C SER A 170 22.97 5.34 0.78
N ASP A 171 23.96 4.62 0.26
CA ASP A 171 24.27 4.53 -1.16
C ASP A 171 23.26 3.63 -1.89
N PRO A 172 22.45 4.15 -2.82
CA PRO A 172 21.47 3.35 -3.52
C PRO A 172 22.05 2.27 -4.44
N ALA A 173 23.36 2.25 -4.70
CA ALA A 173 24.05 1.14 -5.36
C ALA A 173 24.34 -0.03 -4.40
N PHE A 174 24.36 0.20 -3.09
CA PHE A 174 24.56 -0.85 -2.09
C PHE A 174 23.41 -1.85 -2.11
N ASP A 175 23.74 -3.13 -2.14
CA ASP A 175 22.78 -4.24 -2.17
C ASP A 175 23.38 -5.46 -1.47
N ARG A 176 22.81 -5.84 -0.33
CA ARG A 176 23.35 -6.95 0.47
C ARG A 176 22.26 -7.68 1.23
N VAL A 177 22.45 -8.99 1.39
CA VAL A 177 21.67 -9.79 2.32
C VAL A 177 22.24 -9.63 3.72
N LEU A 178 21.40 -9.19 4.66
CA LEU A 178 21.74 -8.97 6.06
C LEU A 178 20.98 -9.94 6.96
N PRO A 179 21.55 -10.32 8.11
CA PRO A 179 20.78 -10.99 9.16
C PRO A 179 19.69 -10.04 9.68
N PHE A 180 18.48 -10.57 9.89
CA PHE A 180 17.38 -9.80 10.43
C PHE A 180 17.57 -9.60 11.94
N PRO A 181 17.47 -8.35 12.47
CA PRO A 181 17.81 -8.05 13.87
C PRO A 181 16.64 -8.37 14.83
N PHE A 182 16.04 -9.56 14.66
CA PHE A 182 14.97 -10.08 15.51
C PHE A 182 14.93 -11.62 15.41
N LEU A 183 14.44 -12.29 16.46
CA LEU A 183 14.53 -13.75 16.59
C LEU A 183 13.33 -14.52 16.07
N LEU A 184 12.14 -13.91 16.06
CA LEU A 184 10.95 -14.54 15.51
C LEU A 184 10.92 -14.45 13.98
N SER A 185 9.80 -14.85 13.38
CA SER A 185 9.59 -14.77 11.94
C SER A 185 9.81 -13.33 11.43
N ILE A 186 10.49 -13.26 10.29
CA ILE A 186 10.62 -12.00 9.56
C ILE A 186 9.22 -11.62 9.06
N PRO A 187 8.77 -10.37 9.27
CA PRO A 187 7.49 -9.95 8.73
C PRO A 187 7.44 -10.07 7.20
N ASN A 188 6.30 -10.49 6.65
CA ASN A 188 6.11 -10.80 5.22
C ASN A 188 6.51 -9.68 4.24
N ARG A 189 6.60 -8.43 4.71
CA ARG A 189 6.97 -7.26 3.89
C ARG A 189 8.47 -7.18 3.57
N PHE A 190 9.31 -7.98 4.22
CA PHE A 190 10.72 -8.08 3.89
C PHE A 190 10.95 -9.24 2.92
N LYS A 191 11.69 -8.99 1.84
CA LYS A 191 12.16 -10.06 0.94
C LYS A 191 13.31 -10.80 1.62
N GLY A 192 13.04 -12.00 2.14
CA GLY A 192 14.01 -12.75 2.93
C GLY A 192 13.58 -14.17 3.28
N SER A 193 14.53 -14.97 3.74
CA SER A 193 14.27 -16.32 4.26
C SER A 193 15.30 -16.67 5.35
N LYS A 194 14.96 -17.64 6.21
CA LYS A 194 15.88 -18.21 7.22
C LYS A 194 16.60 -17.14 8.08
N GLY A 195 15.86 -16.12 8.54
CA GLY A 195 16.42 -15.08 9.40
C GLY A 195 17.30 -14.04 8.69
N HIS A 196 17.32 -14.01 7.35
CA HIS A 196 18.04 -13.04 6.55
C HIS A 196 17.11 -12.29 5.61
N TRP A 197 17.46 -11.05 5.26
CA TRP A 197 16.67 -10.16 4.40
C TRP A 197 17.59 -9.37 3.47
N ARG A 198 17.10 -9.01 2.28
CA ARG A 198 17.86 -8.17 1.34
C ARG A 198 17.63 -6.69 1.66
N TYR A 199 18.70 -5.94 1.84
CA TYR A 199 18.69 -4.50 2.01
C TYR A 199 19.34 -3.83 0.79
N VAL A 200 18.66 -2.81 0.27
CA VAL A 200 19.19 -1.89 -0.73
C VAL A 200 19.38 -0.55 -0.05
N GLY A 201 20.55 0.07 -0.23
CA GLY A 201 20.87 1.35 0.40
C GLY A 201 19.90 2.46 -0.01
N ARG A 202 19.67 3.42 0.88
CA ARG A 202 18.66 4.47 0.71
C ARG A 202 19.21 5.83 1.14
N THR A 203 19.09 6.86 0.31
CA THR A 203 19.67 8.19 0.57
C THR A 203 19.18 8.78 1.89
N LYS A 204 17.91 8.52 2.25
CA LYS A 204 17.30 8.93 3.52
C LYS A 204 17.90 8.27 4.76
N PHE A 205 18.66 7.19 4.63
CA PHE A 205 19.27 6.51 5.78
C PHE A 205 20.23 7.43 6.56
N LYS A 206 21.08 8.19 5.86
CA LYS A 206 21.98 9.18 6.48
C LYS A 206 21.21 10.24 7.26
N GLN A 207 20.10 10.72 6.70
CA GLN A 207 19.24 11.69 7.38
C GLN A 207 18.60 11.09 8.64
N LEU A 208 18.14 9.83 8.57
CA LEU A 208 17.59 9.12 9.73
C LEU A 208 18.60 8.99 10.87
N VAL A 209 19.86 8.62 10.57
CA VAL A 209 20.92 8.54 11.58
C VAL A 209 21.19 9.92 12.20
N LYS A 210 21.35 10.96 11.36
CA LYS A 210 21.57 12.32 11.84
C LYS A 210 20.45 12.81 12.77
N THR A 211 19.18 12.59 12.39
CA THR A 211 18.03 12.97 13.20
C THR A 211 17.99 12.21 14.53
N LEU A 212 18.42 10.95 14.56
CA LEU A 212 18.56 10.20 15.81
C LEU A 212 19.67 10.80 16.69
N ASP A 213 20.84 11.10 16.13
CA ASP A 213 21.96 11.66 16.88
C ASP A 213 21.61 13.02 17.51
N GLU A 214 20.89 13.88 16.77
CA GLU A 214 20.34 15.14 17.30
C GLU A 214 19.41 14.90 18.50
N VAL A 215 18.51 13.92 18.41
CA VAL A 215 17.59 13.54 19.50
C VAL A 215 18.35 12.95 20.71
N ARG A 216 19.48 12.27 20.47
CA ARG A 216 20.33 11.71 21.53
C ARG A 216 21.06 12.78 22.33
N CYS A 217 21.40 13.93 21.72
CA CYS A 217 22.13 15.01 22.38
C CYS A 217 21.36 15.76 23.47
N TYR A 218 20.04 15.56 23.56
CA TYR A 218 19.20 16.21 24.58
C TYR A 218 18.98 15.31 25.79
N ASP A 219 19.05 15.85 27.01
CA ASP A 219 18.79 15.07 28.23
C ASP A 219 17.30 14.73 28.43
N ARG A 220 16.40 15.46 27.76
CA ARG A 220 14.95 15.25 27.87
C ARG A 220 14.48 14.12 26.95
N TYR A 221 13.32 13.54 27.30
CA TYR A 221 12.63 12.59 26.43
C TYR A 221 12.33 13.24 25.08
N MET A 222 12.89 12.64 24.04
CA MET A 222 12.67 13.01 22.65
C MET A 222 12.61 11.72 21.83
N SER A 223 11.73 11.72 20.83
CA SER A 223 11.59 10.58 19.93
C SER A 223 11.60 11.02 18.48
N VAL A 224 12.06 10.13 17.61
CA VAL A 224 11.98 10.30 16.15
C VAL A 224 10.73 9.60 15.65
N TRP A 225 9.98 10.25 14.76
CA TRP A 225 8.88 9.65 14.02
C TRP A 225 9.23 9.58 12.55
N LEU A 226 9.43 8.37 12.04
CA LEU A 226 9.57 8.08 10.62
C LEU A 226 8.18 7.91 10.01
N TYR A 227 7.66 8.98 9.42
CA TYR A 227 6.28 9.09 8.95
C TYR A 227 6.25 9.30 7.43
N GLY A 228 5.29 8.68 6.73
CA GLY A 228 5.07 8.96 5.31
C GLY A 228 4.46 7.81 4.54
N THR A 229 4.68 7.79 3.22
CA THR A 229 3.99 6.94 2.24
C THR A 229 4.10 5.44 2.55
N GLN A 230 2.98 4.73 2.44
CA GLN A 230 2.97 3.27 2.57
C GLN A 230 3.77 2.66 1.41
N GLY A 231 4.66 1.71 1.72
CA GLY A 231 5.52 1.09 0.70
C GLY A 231 6.83 1.83 0.39
N TYR A 232 7.08 2.99 1.01
CA TYR A 232 8.34 3.75 0.85
C TYR A 232 9.61 2.95 1.19
N GLY A 233 9.50 2.00 2.14
CA GLY A 233 10.66 1.27 2.69
C GLY A 233 11.01 1.65 4.14
N LYS A 234 10.14 2.34 4.87
CA LYS A 234 10.34 2.71 6.29
C LYS A 234 10.83 1.56 7.17
N SER A 235 10.19 0.39 7.07
CA SER A 235 10.59 -0.81 7.82
C SER A 235 12.00 -1.29 7.47
N HIS A 236 12.42 -1.13 6.21
CA HIS A 236 13.78 -1.48 5.76
C HIS A 236 14.81 -0.49 6.32
N LEU A 237 14.49 0.81 6.33
CA LEU A 237 15.31 1.84 6.99
C LEU A 237 15.48 1.55 8.50
N LEU A 238 14.40 1.21 9.19
CA LEU A 238 14.47 0.88 10.62
C LEU A 238 15.25 -0.41 10.91
N ALA A 239 15.04 -1.47 10.12
CA ALA A 239 15.81 -2.71 10.28
C ALA A 239 17.31 -2.48 10.04
N ALA A 240 17.69 -1.70 9.01
CA ALA A 240 19.06 -1.30 8.77
C ALA A 240 19.64 -0.45 9.91
N LEU A 241 18.84 0.47 10.48
CA LEU A 241 19.23 1.30 11.62
C LEU A 241 19.51 0.43 12.86
N VAL A 242 18.66 -0.56 13.13
CA VAL A 242 18.87 -1.50 14.25
C VAL A 242 20.15 -2.29 14.04
N CYS A 243 20.43 -2.75 12.82
CA CYS A 243 21.68 -3.46 12.52
C CYS A 243 22.90 -2.55 12.77
N TYR A 244 22.86 -1.32 12.27
CA TYR A 244 23.90 -0.32 12.47
C TYR A 244 24.15 -0.04 13.97
N LEU A 245 23.10 0.25 14.74
CA LEU A 245 23.21 0.52 16.18
C LEU A 245 23.71 -0.71 16.97
N THR A 246 23.24 -1.91 16.61
CA THR A 246 23.71 -3.16 17.24
C THR A 246 25.21 -3.37 17.04
N ALA A 247 25.73 -2.99 15.87
CA ALA A 247 27.16 -3.04 15.56
C ALA A 247 28.00 -2.01 16.33
N GLN A 248 27.37 -0.99 16.92
CA GLN A 248 27.99 -0.02 17.83
C GLN A 248 27.79 -0.40 19.31
N ASP A 249 27.42 -1.66 19.59
CA ASP A 249 27.15 -2.19 20.94
C ASP A 249 25.97 -1.51 21.67
N GLU A 250 25.10 -0.80 20.95
CA GLU A 250 23.92 -0.16 21.53
C GLU A 250 22.86 -1.19 21.99
N ARG A 251 22.11 -0.85 23.04
CA ARG A 251 21.00 -1.67 23.56
C ARG A 251 19.71 -1.29 22.85
N VAL A 252 19.40 -1.99 21.76
CA VAL A 252 18.23 -1.70 20.93
C VAL A 252 17.12 -2.72 21.14
N VAL A 253 15.99 -2.28 21.69
CA VAL A 253 14.76 -3.07 21.74
C VAL A 253 13.96 -2.80 20.46
N TYR A 254 14.05 -3.73 19.51
CA TYR A 254 13.37 -3.64 18.22
C TYR A 254 12.04 -4.40 18.21
N ILE A 255 10.96 -3.69 17.89
CA ILE A 255 9.62 -4.23 17.66
C ILE A 255 9.33 -4.07 16.16
N PRO A 256 9.58 -5.11 15.34
CA PRO A 256 9.40 -4.99 13.91
C PRO A 256 7.92 -4.89 13.51
N ASP A 257 6.98 -5.50 14.22
CA ASP A 257 5.57 -5.39 13.85
C ASP A 257 4.66 -5.30 15.07
N CYS A 258 4.12 -4.12 15.32
CA CYS A 258 3.18 -3.92 16.41
C CYS A 258 1.93 -4.81 16.32
N ARG A 259 1.56 -5.35 15.15
CA ARG A 259 0.45 -6.32 15.05
C ARG A 259 0.72 -7.58 15.86
N SER A 260 1.98 -8.01 15.98
CA SER A 260 2.34 -9.19 16.77
C SER A 260 2.12 -8.98 18.27
N LEU A 261 2.17 -7.73 18.75
CA LEU A 261 1.86 -7.39 20.14
C LEU A 261 0.38 -7.60 20.48
N LEU A 262 -0.52 -7.57 19.49
CA LEU A 262 -1.95 -7.86 19.70
C LEU A 262 -2.21 -9.35 19.96
N VAL A 263 -1.27 -10.22 19.58
CA VAL A 263 -1.40 -11.68 19.74
C VAL A 263 -0.76 -12.14 21.04
N ASP A 264 0.51 -11.79 21.26
CA ASP A 264 1.25 -12.14 22.48
C ASP A 264 2.26 -11.04 22.84
N PRO A 265 1.84 -10.00 23.59
CA PRO A 265 2.70 -8.86 23.88
C PRO A 265 3.89 -9.22 24.79
N ILE A 266 3.73 -10.21 25.67
CA ILE A 266 4.74 -10.56 26.68
C ILE A 266 5.89 -11.31 26.02
N VAL A 267 5.60 -12.37 25.26
CA VAL A 267 6.65 -13.16 24.59
C VAL A 267 7.36 -12.31 23.54
N TYR A 268 6.62 -11.49 22.79
CA TYR A 268 7.18 -10.66 21.72
C TYR A 268 8.18 -9.62 22.28
N ILE A 269 7.80 -8.91 23.35
CA ILE A 269 8.69 -7.94 23.99
C ILE A 269 9.89 -8.63 24.66
N LYS A 270 9.71 -9.74 25.37
CA LYS A 270 10.83 -10.48 25.96
C LYS A 270 11.83 -10.93 24.91
N THR A 271 11.34 -11.32 23.73
CA THR A 271 12.22 -11.71 22.62
C THR A 271 13.03 -10.52 22.10
N ALA A 272 12.41 -9.33 21.99
CA ALA A 272 13.13 -8.09 21.67
C ALA A 272 14.18 -7.74 22.73
N MET A 273 13.84 -7.90 24.01
CA MET A 273 14.74 -7.65 25.13
C MET A 273 15.93 -8.62 25.12
N LEU A 274 15.70 -9.93 24.94
CA LEU A 274 16.79 -10.90 24.86
C LEU A 274 17.83 -10.56 23.78
N PHE A 275 17.39 -10.04 22.63
CA PHE A 275 18.29 -9.53 21.59
C PHE A 275 19.04 -8.26 22.03
N ALA A 276 18.34 -7.31 22.67
CA ALA A 276 18.90 -6.04 23.14
C ALA A 276 20.00 -6.20 24.20
N TRP A 277 19.91 -7.24 25.03
CA TRP A 277 20.88 -7.59 26.06
C TRP A 277 21.66 -8.88 25.75
N ALA A 278 21.80 -9.26 24.48
CA ALA A 278 22.39 -10.55 24.14
C ALA A 278 23.86 -10.71 24.59
N ASP A 279 24.58 -9.61 24.84
CA ASP A 279 25.93 -9.58 25.40
C ASP A 279 25.96 -9.60 26.95
N ASP A 280 24.84 -9.35 27.62
CA ASP A 280 24.75 -9.33 29.09
C ASP A 280 24.07 -10.60 29.62
N VAL A 281 24.89 -11.55 30.07
CA VAL A 281 24.43 -12.84 30.58
C VAL A 281 23.64 -12.71 31.88
N ILE A 282 23.95 -11.70 32.70
CA ILE A 282 23.27 -11.48 33.98
C ILE A 282 21.86 -10.97 33.70
N ILE A 283 21.75 -9.90 32.91
CA ILE A 283 20.45 -9.32 32.54
C ILE A 283 19.60 -10.33 31.77
N GLN A 284 20.17 -11.13 30.87
CA GLN A 284 19.42 -12.18 30.16
C GLN A 284 18.75 -13.20 31.08
N LYS A 285 19.30 -13.49 32.26
CA LYS A 285 18.68 -14.41 33.22
C LYS A 285 17.50 -13.78 33.96
N GLU A 286 17.44 -12.45 34.02
CA GLU A 286 16.34 -11.70 34.66
C GLU A 286 15.13 -11.53 33.75
N ILE A 287 15.28 -11.69 32.43
CA ILE A 287 14.20 -11.49 31.45
C ILE A 287 13.15 -12.63 31.46
N PRO A 288 13.51 -13.93 31.44
CA PRO A 288 12.53 -15.03 31.41
C PRO A 288 11.50 -15.04 32.56
N PRO A 289 11.84 -14.64 33.80
CA PRO A 289 10.87 -14.52 34.89
C PRO A 289 9.80 -13.42 34.72
N LEU A 290 10.00 -12.44 33.84
CA LEU A 290 9.06 -11.34 33.63
C LEU A 290 7.81 -11.86 32.89
N ASN A 291 6.69 -12.00 33.58
CA ASN A 291 5.48 -12.66 33.09
C ASN A 291 4.25 -11.75 33.02
N THR A 292 4.42 -10.46 33.32
CA THR A 292 3.36 -9.46 33.22
C THR A 292 3.86 -8.18 32.54
N THR A 293 2.92 -7.40 32.01
CA THR A 293 3.19 -6.07 31.42
C THR A 293 3.82 -5.11 32.42
N ASP A 294 3.43 -5.19 33.69
CA ASP A 294 3.97 -4.32 34.76
C ASP A 294 5.39 -4.71 35.16
N GLN A 295 5.70 -6.01 35.23
CA GLN A 295 7.05 -6.49 35.50
C GLN A 295 8.02 -6.07 34.39
N ILE A 296 7.61 -6.23 33.13
CA ILE A 296 8.39 -5.77 31.97
C ILE A 296 8.62 -4.26 32.03
N LYS A 297 7.56 -3.49 32.31
CA LYS A 297 7.65 -2.02 32.41
C LYS A 297 8.59 -1.58 33.54
N ALA A 298 8.49 -2.20 34.72
CA ALA A 298 9.35 -1.90 35.86
C ALA A 298 10.81 -2.21 35.54
N PHE A 299 11.07 -3.37 34.94
CA PHE A 299 12.40 -3.76 34.48
C PHE A 299 12.97 -2.76 33.47
N ILE A 300 12.24 -2.43 32.41
CA ILE A 300 12.70 -1.46 31.39
C ILE A 300 12.97 -0.09 32.00
N SER A 301 12.14 0.33 32.96
CA SER A 301 12.27 1.64 33.61
C SER A 301 13.50 1.76 34.50
N SER A 302 14.11 0.65 34.92
CA SER A 302 15.35 0.64 35.70
C SER A 302 16.61 0.52 34.85
N GLN A 303 16.48 0.25 33.55
CA GLN A 303 17.62 0.20 32.64
C GLN A 303 18.02 1.60 32.19
N GLU A 304 19.29 1.78 31.84
CA GLU A 304 19.84 3.01 31.25
C GLU A 304 20.28 2.76 29.80
N ASN A 305 20.31 3.83 29.00
CA ASN A 305 20.82 3.84 27.63
C ASN A 305 20.15 2.81 26.71
N VAL A 306 18.84 2.65 26.82
CA VAL A 306 18.04 1.79 25.92
C VAL A 306 17.46 2.62 24.79
N ILE A 307 17.57 2.11 23.56
CA ILE A 307 16.96 2.70 22.38
C ILE A 307 15.80 1.80 21.93
N PHE A 308 14.61 2.37 21.82
CA PHE A 308 13.45 1.67 21.29
C PHE A 308 13.29 1.96 19.80
N VAL A 309 13.14 0.92 18.98
CA VAL A 309 12.76 1.05 17.58
C VAL A 309 11.45 0.31 17.39
N ILE A 310 10.38 1.02 17.07
CA ILE A 310 9.01 0.49 17.07
C ILE A 310 8.38 0.77 15.70
N ASP A 311 8.22 -0.28 14.91
CA ASP A 311 7.71 -0.21 13.55
C ASP A 311 6.21 -0.59 13.50
N GLN A 312 5.48 0.02 12.57
CA GLN A 312 4.05 -0.21 12.34
C GLN A 312 3.12 0.27 13.47
N MET A 313 3.36 1.45 14.06
CA MET A 313 2.46 2.04 15.08
C MET A 313 1.02 2.20 14.60
N ASN A 314 0.80 2.27 13.28
CA ASN A 314 -0.52 2.22 12.66
C ASN A 314 -1.33 0.94 12.99
N ALA A 315 -0.72 -0.12 13.50
CA ALA A 315 -1.41 -1.32 13.99
C ALA A 315 -2.35 -1.03 15.19
N PHE A 316 -2.12 0.06 15.92
CA PHE A 316 -2.96 0.46 17.05
C PHE A 316 -4.14 1.36 16.64
N LYS A 317 -4.27 1.70 15.36
CA LYS A 317 -5.42 2.48 14.86
C LYS A 317 -6.67 1.62 14.92
N THR A 318 -7.64 2.01 15.75
CA THR A 318 -8.97 1.38 15.80
C THR A 318 -10.00 2.32 15.19
N THR A 319 -10.98 1.77 14.48
CA THR A 319 -12.20 2.51 14.09
C THR A 319 -13.26 2.46 15.18
N ASP A 320 -13.13 1.52 16.11
CA ASP A 320 -14.03 1.36 17.24
C ASP A 320 -13.44 2.01 18.52
N PRO A 321 -14.05 3.09 19.04
CA PRO A 321 -13.65 3.70 20.30
C PRO A 321 -13.89 2.80 21.53
N HIS A 322 -14.48 1.62 21.37
CA HIS A 322 -14.77 0.65 22.42
C HIS A 322 -13.86 -0.60 22.42
N GLU A 323 -12.69 -0.57 21.77
CA GLU A 323 -11.64 -1.59 21.94
C GLU A 323 -10.60 -1.15 23.01
N PRO A 324 -10.88 -1.31 24.32
CA PRO A 324 -9.98 -0.87 25.38
C PRO A 324 -8.64 -1.61 25.36
N GLU A 325 -8.59 -2.86 24.88
CA GLU A 325 -7.37 -3.66 24.86
C GLU A 325 -6.29 -3.06 23.97
N ILE A 326 -6.64 -2.62 22.75
CA ILE A 326 -5.67 -2.03 21.80
C ILE A 326 -5.15 -0.69 22.33
N ARG A 327 -6.04 0.12 22.91
CA ARG A 327 -5.67 1.39 23.54
C ARG A 327 -4.77 1.18 24.77
N ASN A 328 -5.09 0.21 25.61
CA ASN A 328 -4.29 -0.14 26.78
C ASN A 328 -2.91 -0.62 26.37
N LEU A 329 -2.82 -1.44 25.32
CA LEU A 329 -1.55 -1.90 24.78
C LEU A 329 -0.72 -0.76 24.18
N HIS A 330 -1.35 0.14 23.41
CA HIS A 330 -0.71 1.34 22.87
C HIS A 330 -0.17 2.24 24.00
N ASN A 331 -0.97 2.47 25.04
CA ASN A 331 -0.57 3.23 26.22
C ASN A 331 0.57 2.53 26.97
N TRP A 332 0.54 1.20 27.09
CA TRP A 332 1.62 0.43 27.70
C TRP A 332 2.93 0.59 26.92
N VAL A 333 2.90 0.42 25.60
CA VAL A 333 4.05 0.63 24.69
C VAL A 333 4.63 2.03 24.86
N LYS A 334 3.78 3.07 24.78
CA LYS A 334 4.25 4.44 25.03
C LYS A 334 4.86 4.60 26.41
N SER A 335 4.23 4.04 27.44
CA SER A 335 4.64 4.28 28.83
C SER A 335 6.04 3.78 29.17
N PHE A 336 6.49 2.64 28.61
CA PHE A 336 7.85 2.14 28.86
C PHE A 336 8.91 2.80 27.96
N THR A 337 8.51 3.58 26.95
CA THR A 337 9.45 4.37 26.13
C THR A 337 9.74 5.77 26.70
N LEU A 338 8.92 6.29 27.62
CA LEU A 338 8.96 7.70 28.09
C LEU A 338 10.28 8.14 28.75
N ARG A 339 11.10 7.20 29.25
CA ARG A 339 12.40 7.50 29.87
C ARG A 339 13.59 7.22 28.96
N HIS A 340 13.31 6.80 27.73
CA HIS A 340 14.28 6.24 26.79
C HIS A 340 14.22 6.98 25.47
N LYS A 341 15.25 6.80 24.63
CA LYS A 341 15.21 7.29 23.25
C LYS A 341 14.37 6.33 22.42
N ALA A 342 13.49 6.87 21.57
CA ALA A 342 12.58 6.06 20.79
C ALA A 342 12.51 6.53 19.33
N ILE A 343 12.38 5.57 18.42
CA ILE A 343 12.08 5.78 17.02
C ILE A 343 10.79 5.02 16.72
N PHE A 344 9.77 5.73 16.24
CA PHE A 344 8.49 5.18 15.85
C PHE A 344 8.35 5.26 14.33
N SER A 345 7.70 4.27 13.70
CA SER A 345 7.21 4.42 12.33
C SER A 345 5.70 4.31 12.25
N SER A 346 5.12 5.06 11.33
CA SER A 346 3.72 4.92 10.94
C SER A 346 3.52 5.29 9.48
N SER A 347 2.48 4.73 8.87
CA SER A 347 2.03 5.16 7.54
C SER A 347 1.21 6.45 7.64
N ALA A 348 1.15 7.18 6.55
CA ALA A 348 0.59 8.53 6.55
C ALA A 348 -0.89 8.61 6.96
N ASN A 349 -1.64 7.53 6.82
CA ASN A 349 -3.03 7.43 7.28
C ASN A 349 -3.22 7.30 8.81
N TYR A 350 -2.16 7.30 9.61
CA TYR A 350 -2.23 7.32 11.07
C TYR A 350 -2.44 8.75 11.59
N THR A 351 -3.67 9.26 11.51
CA THR A 351 -4.02 10.66 11.84
C THR A 351 -3.89 10.98 13.33
N GLU A 352 -3.93 9.99 14.23
CA GLU A 352 -3.66 10.22 15.67
C GLU A 352 -2.27 10.82 15.91
N TYR A 353 -1.30 10.47 15.08
CA TYR A 353 0.02 11.07 15.11
C TYR A 353 -0.02 12.54 14.70
N LEU A 354 -0.72 12.89 13.61
CA LEU A 354 -0.87 14.28 13.17
C LEU A 354 -1.55 15.14 14.25
N LYS A 355 -2.60 14.59 14.88
CA LYS A 355 -3.31 15.23 16.01
C LYS A 355 -2.40 15.39 17.24
N ALA A 356 -1.48 14.45 17.48
CA ALA A 356 -0.52 14.54 18.58
C ALA A 356 0.59 15.56 18.33
N PHE A 357 1.04 15.72 17.08
CA PHE A 357 2.08 16.69 16.71
C PHE A 357 1.63 18.15 16.86
N GLN A 358 0.33 18.41 16.64
CA GLN A 358 -0.29 19.73 16.85
C GLN A 358 -0.23 20.22 18.31
N LYS A 359 -0.05 19.32 19.27
CA LYS A 359 0.11 19.65 20.69
C LYS A 359 1.62 19.68 20.98
N GLN A 360 2.18 20.83 21.36
CA GLN A 360 3.61 21.05 21.68
C GLN A 360 4.34 19.76 22.10
N SER A 361 4.96 19.05 21.15
CA SER A 361 5.51 17.72 21.38
C SER A 361 7.03 17.73 21.25
N SER A 362 7.71 16.93 22.07
CA SER A 362 9.18 16.76 22.02
C SER A 362 9.64 15.82 20.89
N HIS A 363 8.78 15.62 19.88
CA HIS A 363 9.00 14.70 18.78
C HIS A 363 9.72 15.38 17.62
N ARG A 364 10.71 14.71 17.03
CA ARG A 364 11.28 15.06 15.73
C ARG A 364 10.64 14.19 14.66
N VAL A 365 10.27 14.79 13.54
CA VAL A 365 9.61 14.11 12.44
C VAL A 365 10.57 13.99 11.28
N LEU A 366 10.77 12.78 10.79
CA LEU A 366 11.40 12.55 9.51
C LEU A 366 10.32 12.09 8.53
N ARG A 367 9.91 13.01 7.65
CA ARG A 367 8.95 12.73 6.59
C ARG A 367 9.62 11.99 5.43
N VAL A 368 8.97 10.94 4.98
CA VAL A 368 9.34 10.14 3.80
C VAL A 368 8.11 9.95 2.92
N ASP A 369 7.71 11.07 2.32
CA ASP A 369 6.58 11.15 1.41
C ASP A 369 7.03 10.89 -0.03
N GLY A 370 6.17 10.26 -0.84
CA GLY A 370 6.46 9.87 -2.22
C GLY A 370 7.17 8.51 -2.34
N GLY A 371 8.09 8.41 -3.31
CA GLY A 371 8.81 7.19 -3.66
C GLY A 371 10.33 7.36 -3.63
N LEU A 372 11.03 6.60 -4.50
CA LEU A 372 12.46 6.73 -4.72
C LEU A 372 12.80 8.14 -5.26
N ASP A 373 13.89 8.73 -4.78
CA ASP A 373 14.46 9.92 -5.41
C ASP A 373 15.13 9.58 -6.75
N ASP A 374 15.61 10.59 -7.50
CA ASP A 374 16.22 10.37 -8.82
C ASP A 374 17.44 9.44 -8.79
N THR A 375 18.26 9.52 -7.73
CA THR A 375 19.46 8.67 -7.59
C THR A 375 19.06 7.23 -7.30
N GLU A 376 18.09 7.05 -6.39
CA GLU A 376 17.54 5.75 -6.05
C GLU A 376 16.81 5.10 -7.22
N MET A 377 16.04 5.87 -7.99
CA MET A 377 15.31 5.39 -9.16
C MET A 377 16.27 4.99 -10.30
N HIS A 378 17.33 5.77 -10.54
CA HIS A 378 18.38 5.40 -11.50
C HIS A 378 19.01 4.04 -11.13
N GLN A 379 19.38 3.84 -9.86
CA GLN A 379 19.93 2.56 -9.39
C GLN A 379 18.91 1.43 -9.37
N TRP A 380 17.61 1.73 -9.28
CA TRP A 380 16.56 0.74 -9.46
C TRP A 380 16.54 0.24 -10.91
N TRP A 381 16.60 1.15 -11.90
CA TRP A 381 16.67 0.77 -13.32
C TRP A 381 17.92 -0.01 -13.67
N GLU A 382 19.09 0.36 -13.14
CA GLU A 382 20.34 -0.40 -13.38
C GLU A 382 20.24 -1.86 -12.94
N ARG A 383 19.55 -2.13 -11.83
CA ARG A 383 19.28 -3.51 -11.35
C ARG A 383 18.25 -4.26 -12.18
N HIS A 384 17.44 -3.52 -12.94
CA HIS A 384 16.30 -4.02 -13.69
C HIS A 384 16.44 -3.77 -15.21
N LYS A 385 17.69 -3.63 -15.68
CA LYS A 385 18.02 -3.38 -17.10
C LYS A 385 17.54 -4.48 -18.06
N ASP A 386 17.34 -5.69 -17.53
CA ASP A 386 16.88 -6.85 -18.30
C ASP A 386 15.34 -6.96 -18.35
N LEU A 387 14.59 -5.99 -17.80
CA LEU A 387 13.13 -6.00 -17.86
C LEU A 387 12.63 -5.76 -19.28
N GLU A 388 11.69 -6.60 -19.72
CA GLU A 388 11.01 -6.39 -20.99
C GLU A 388 9.98 -5.25 -20.88
N MET A 389 10.18 -4.25 -21.73
CA MET A 389 9.37 -3.03 -21.83
C MET A 389 8.44 -3.12 -23.05
N GLU A 390 7.62 -4.17 -23.14
CA GLU A 390 6.87 -4.45 -24.38
C GLU A 390 5.93 -3.31 -24.79
N ASP A 391 5.40 -2.49 -23.86
CA ASP A 391 4.50 -1.37 -24.17
C ASP A 391 4.46 -0.25 -23.10
N CYS A 392 5.48 -0.13 -22.24
CA CYS A 392 5.49 0.84 -21.13
C CYS A 392 6.73 1.72 -21.21
N ASP A 393 6.51 3.03 -21.34
CA ASP A 393 7.55 4.06 -21.22
C ASP A 393 8.04 4.16 -19.76
N PRO A 394 9.36 4.32 -19.47
CA PRO A 394 9.87 4.45 -18.10
C PRO A 394 9.20 5.57 -17.33
N GLU A 395 9.00 6.73 -17.98
CA GLU A 395 8.40 7.91 -17.33
C GLU A 395 6.95 7.63 -16.91
N LYS A 396 6.19 6.90 -17.74
CA LYS A 396 4.83 6.46 -17.40
C LYS A 396 4.83 5.46 -16.24
N PHE A 397 5.78 4.53 -16.23
CA PHE A 397 5.92 3.55 -15.13
C PHE A 397 6.22 4.25 -13.81
N GLU A 398 7.16 5.19 -13.82
CA GLU A 398 7.53 5.99 -12.66
C GLU A 398 6.37 6.85 -12.16
N ASP A 399 5.64 7.51 -13.06
CA ASP A 399 4.48 8.36 -12.70
C ASP A 399 3.36 7.53 -12.07
N ILE A 400 2.95 6.42 -12.70
CA ILE A 400 1.85 5.57 -12.20
C ILE A 400 2.20 4.97 -10.83
N THR A 401 3.43 4.51 -10.66
CA THR A 401 3.88 3.92 -9.39
C THR A 401 4.28 4.97 -8.35
N GLY A 402 4.45 6.23 -8.76
CA GLY A 402 5.01 7.28 -7.90
C GLY A 402 6.44 6.98 -7.45
N ARG A 403 7.14 6.10 -8.18
CA ARG A 403 8.42 5.49 -7.78
C ARG A 403 8.36 4.82 -6.39
N ILE A 404 7.18 4.40 -5.91
CA ILE A 404 7.03 3.79 -4.59
C ILE A 404 7.58 2.36 -4.67
N PRO A 405 8.59 1.97 -3.87
CA PRO A 405 9.25 0.66 -3.98
C PRO A 405 8.29 -0.54 -3.99
N LEU A 406 7.28 -0.52 -3.13
CA LEU A 406 6.26 -1.55 -3.09
C LEU A 406 5.48 -1.66 -4.41
N LEU A 407 5.14 -0.52 -5.03
CA LEU A 407 4.41 -0.52 -6.30
C LEU A 407 5.31 -0.87 -7.48
N LEU A 408 6.54 -0.37 -7.49
CA LEU A 408 7.57 -0.75 -8.46
C LEU A 408 7.73 -2.29 -8.49
N ASP A 409 7.95 -2.89 -7.32
CA ASP A 409 8.13 -4.33 -7.17
C ASP A 409 6.89 -5.13 -7.56
N ASN A 410 5.69 -4.68 -7.15
CA ASN A 410 4.43 -5.38 -7.46
C ASN A 410 4.08 -5.36 -8.95
N CYS A 411 4.53 -4.34 -9.67
CA CYS A 411 4.30 -4.23 -11.11
C CYS A 411 5.31 -5.03 -11.95
N VAL A 412 6.38 -5.57 -11.34
CA VAL A 412 7.32 -6.45 -12.02
C VAL A 412 6.88 -7.90 -11.84
N VAL A 413 6.38 -8.53 -12.91
CA VAL A 413 5.90 -9.91 -12.91
C VAL A 413 6.68 -10.70 -13.96
N THR A 414 7.36 -11.77 -13.54
CA THR A 414 8.11 -12.66 -14.44
C THR A 414 9.07 -11.91 -15.39
N GLY A 415 9.75 -10.87 -14.89
CA GLY A 415 10.69 -10.07 -15.70
C GLY A 415 10.03 -9.04 -16.63
N LYS A 416 8.71 -8.85 -16.55
CA LYS A 416 7.97 -7.87 -17.35
C LYS A 416 7.26 -6.84 -16.48
N ILE A 417 7.13 -5.62 -16.98
CA ILE A 417 6.31 -4.59 -16.35
C ILE A 417 4.83 -4.82 -16.72
N ASN A 418 3.99 -4.95 -15.70
CA ASN A 418 2.56 -5.09 -15.83
C ASN A 418 1.85 -4.03 -14.99
N LEU A 419 1.23 -3.05 -15.66
CA LEU A 419 0.44 -2.00 -15.02
C LEU A 419 -1.04 -2.37 -14.82
N LYS A 420 -1.48 -3.57 -15.21
CA LYS A 420 -2.86 -4.05 -15.07
C LYS A 420 -3.10 -4.84 -13.78
N ARG A 421 -2.20 -4.67 -12.80
CA ARG A 421 -2.24 -5.30 -11.49
C ARG A 421 -3.50 -4.89 -10.71
N SER A 422 -4.13 -5.84 -10.02
CA SER A 422 -5.30 -5.57 -9.18
C SER A 422 -4.98 -4.55 -8.09
N GLU A 423 -3.76 -4.55 -7.59
CA GLU A 423 -3.28 -3.63 -6.56
C GLU A 423 -3.36 -2.15 -7.00
N LEU A 424 -3.05 -1.85 -8.27
CA LEU A 424 -3.18 -0.50 -8.82
C LEU A 424 -4.67 -0.12 -8.97
N ARG A 425 -5.51 -1.07 -9.39
CA ARG A 425 -6.96 -0.86 -9.47
C ARG A 425 -7.54 -0.56 -8.08
N ASP A 426 -7.09 -1.26 -7.05
CA ASP A 426 -7.54 -1.05 -5.67
C ASP A 426 -7.13 0.32 -5.15
N ILE A 427 -5.89 0.76 -5.40
CA ILE A 427 -5.42 2.12 -5.04
C ILE A 427 -6.31 3.19 -5.68
N ARG A 428 -6.55 3.06 -6.99
CA ARG A 428 -7.43 3.96 -7.74
C ARG A 428 -8.85 3.97 -7.18
N ASN A 429 -9.44 2.80 -6.92
CA ASN A 429 -10.79 2.71 -6.38
C ASN A 429 -10.88 3.31 -4.97
N GLN A 430 -9.85 3.11 -4.14
CA GLN A 430 -9.79 3.69 -2.81
C GLN A 430 -9.69 5.21 -2.83
N SER A 431 -8.92 5.80 -3.75
CA SER A 431 -8.84 7.27 -3.87
C SER A 431 -10.14 7.86 -4.40
N VAL A 432 -10.79 7.21 -5.37
CA VAL A 432 -12.13 7.60 -5.86
C VAL A 432 -13.16 7.55 -4.73
N GLY A 433 -13.22 6.43 -3.99
CA GLY A 433 -14.15 6.27 -2.87
C GLY A 433 -13.94 7.34 -1.80
N PHE A 434 -12.68 7.71 -1.52
CA PHE A 434 -12.38 8.77 -0.57
C PHE A 434 -12.95 10.13 -1.01
N VAL A 435 -12.76 10.52 -2.28
CA VAL A 435 -13.32 11.78 -2.81
C VAL A 435 -14.85 11.80 -2.68
N GLN A 436 -15.50 10.67 -3.00
CA GLN A 436 -16.95 10.52 -2.90
C GLN A 436 -17.43 10.63 -1.45
N ASP A 437 -16.67 10.06 -0.50
CA ASP A 437 -16.94 10.19 0.92
C ASP A 437 -16.79 11.63 1.40
N VAL A 438 -15.73 12.34 1.01
CA VAL A 438 -15.55 13.77 1.29
C VAL A 438 -16.73 14.56 0.74
N ARG A 439 -17.10 14.33 -0.53
CA ARG A 439 -18.24 15.02 -1.16
C ARG A 439 -19.55 14.77 -0.43
N ARG A 440 -19.76 13.54 0.05
CA ARG A 440 -20.95 13.16 0.81
C ARG A 440 -21.02 13.88 2.16
N ILE A 441 -19.91 13.99 2.89
CA ILE A 441 -19.89 14.67 4.20
C ILE A 441 -19.93 16.19 4.07
N THR A 442 -19.42 16.76 2.97
CA THR A 442 -19.45 18.21 2.72
C THR A 442 -20.63 18.64 1.83
N LYS A 443 -21.65 17.80 1.65
CA LYS A 443 -22.74 18.04 0.68
C LYS A 443 -23.48 19.36 0.94
N GLU A 444 -23.64 19.73 2.20
CA GLU A 444 -24.31 20.98 2.63
C GLU A 444 -23.33 22.12 2.92
N ASP A 445 -22.01 21.84 2.86
CA ASP A 445 -20.94 22.79 3.17
C ASP A 445 -20.04 22.99 1.94
N ASN A 446 -20.46 23.93 1.10
CA ASN A 446 -19.75 24.26 -0.13
C ASN A 446 -18.38 24.87 0.13
N ASP A 447 -18.16 25.54 1.26
CA ASP A 447 -16.88 26.17 1.58
C ASP A 447 -15.85 25.11 1.95
N THR A 448 -16.25 24.11 2.75
CA THR A 448 -15.38 22.97 3.07
C THR A 448 -15.11 22.10 1.84
N TRP A 449 -16.10 21.89 0.96
CA TRP A 449 -15.87 21.22 -0.33
C TRP A 449 -14.89 22.00 -1.21
N LYS A 450 -15.05 23.33 -1.28
CA LYS A 450 -14.14 24.21 -2.01
C LYS A 450 -12.73 24.14 -1.44
N TRP A 451 -12.58 24.18 -0.12
CA TRP A 451 -11.29 24.04 0.55
C TRP A 451 -10.60 22.72 0.18
N TYR A 452 -11.33 21.60 0.17
CA TYR A 452 -10.81 20.31 -0.27
C TYR A 452 -10.32 20.34 -1.74
N CYS A 453 -11.14 20.91 -2.63
CA CYS A 453 -10.78 21.06 -4.04
C CYS A 453 -9.50 21.91 -4.20
N ASP A 454 -9.42 23.03 -3.49
CA ASP A 454 -8.27 23.93 -3.53
C ASP A 454 -7.01 23.25 -2.96
N TYR A 455 -7.16 22.45 -1.89
CA TYR A 455 -6.06 21.67 -1.30
C TYR A 455 -5.49 20.64 -2.28
N VAL A 456 -6.34 19.80 -2.85
CA VAL A 456 -5.92 18.77 -3.79
C VAL A 456 -5.35 19.38 -5.07
N THR A 457 -5.91 20.49 -5.54
CA THR A 457 -5.37 21.25 -6.68
C THR A 457 -3.98 21.78 -6.38
N ALA A 458 -3.75 22.38 -5.21
CA ALA A 458 -2.43 22.83 -4.80
C ALA A 458 -1.41 21.67 -4.77
N CYS A 459 -1.84 20.49 -4.31
CA CYS A 459 -1.01 19.28 -4.35
C CYS A 459 -0.64 18.85 -5.78
N PHE A 460 -1.56 18.96 -6.74
CA PHE A 460 -1.25 18.64 -8.14
C PHE A 460 -0.25 19.60 -8.76
N LEU A 461 -0.27 20.86 -8.32
CA LEU A 461 0.52 21.95 -8.90
C LEU A 461 1.84 22.24 -8.16
N ASN A 462 2.13 21.49 -7.08
CA ASN A 462 3.21 21.80 -6.14
C ASN A 462 3.16 23.26 -5.67
N GLU A 463 1.96 23.71 -5.27
CA GLU A 463 1.70 25.06 -4.77
C GLU A 463 1.41 25.03 -3.27
N THR A 464 1.43 26.23 -2.66
CA THR A 464 1.06 26.40 -1.25
C THR A 464 -0.40 25.96 -1.03
N VAL A 465 -0.62 25.04 -0.09
CA VAL A 465 -1.94 24.54 0.27
C VAL A 465 -2.75 25.61 1.01
N PRO A 466 -4.09 25.59 0.95
CA PRO A 466 -4.90 26.52 1.71
C PRO A 466 -4.67 26.35 3.21
N SER A 467 -4.64 27.47 3.93
CA SER A 467 -4.49 27.49 5.39
C SER A 467 -5.58 26.68 6.10
N GLY A 468 -5.31 26.25 7.33
CA GLY A 468 -6.28 25.50 8.14
C GLY A 468 -6.30 24.00 7.85
N SER A 469 -5.27 23.46 7.19
CA SER A 469 -5.10 22.00 6.97
C SER A 469 -5.15 21.19 8.28
N SER A 470 -4.69 21.78 9.38
CA SER A 470 -4.74 21.21 10.72
C SER A 470 -6.16 20.93 11.23
N GLY A 471 -7.15 21.72 10.82
CA GLY A 471 -8.57 21.55 11.15
C GLY A 471 -9.31 20.57 10.24
N HIS A 472 -8.70 20.17 9.12
CA HIS A 472 -9.33 19.39 8.05
C HIS A 472 -8.60 18.06 7.76
N LEU A 473 -7.86 17.53 8.74
CA LEU A 473 -7.10 16.28 8.58
C LEU A 473 -7.97 15.11 8.11
N ASP A 474 -9.22 15.05 8.54
CA ASP A 474 -10.13 13.96 8.18
C ASP A 474 -10.70 14.10 6.75
N LEU A 475 -10.46 15.25 6.07
CA LEU A 475 -10.80 15.49 4.67
C LEU A 475 -9.65 15.21 3.69
N ILE A 476 -8.45 14.92 4.20
CA ILE A 476 -7.28 14.67 3.36
C ILE A 476 -7.02 13.17 3.33
N ASP A 477 -6.90 12.61 2.12
CA ASP A 477 -6.38 11.25 1.97
C ASP A 477 -4.86 11.25 2.16
N HIS A 478 -4.44 11.22 3.42
CA HIS A 478 -3.03 11.27 3.78
C HIS A 478 -2.21 10.11 3.21
N ARG A 479 -2.83 9.03 2.69
CA ARG A 479 -2.08 7.97 1.98
C ARG A 479 -1.42 8.51 0.71
N TYR A 480 -2.07 9.48 0.07
CA TYR A 480 -1.74 9.92 -1.28
C TYR A 480 -1.46 11.41 -1.40
N PHE A 481 -1.91 12.23 -0.44
CA PHE A 481 -1.70 13.68 -0.43
C PHE A 481 -1.00 14.13 0.84
N TYR A 482 -0.08 15.08 0.69
CA TYR A 482 0.71 15.63 1.79
C TYR A 482 1.08 17.08 1.50
N HIS A 483 1.63 17.76 2.50
CA HIS A 483 2.35 19.03 2.32
C HIS A 483 3.63 19.01 3.16
N ASN A 484 4.65 19.73 2.69
CA ASN A 484 5.90 19.89 3.41
C ASN A 484 5.80 20.99 4.49
N ASP A 485 6.93 21.26 5.17
CA ASP A 485 6.99 22.28 6.23
C ASP A 485 6.86 23.72 5.68
N GLU A 486 7.00 23.90 4.37
CA GLU A 486 6.76 25.16 3.63
C GLU A 486 5.32 25.26 3.10
N GLU A 487 4.43 24.37 3.59
CA GLU A 487 3.03 24.27 3.17
C GLU A 487 2.85 23.99 1.66
N THR A 488 3.87 23.51 0.98
CA THR A 488 3.77 23.11 -0.44
C THR A 488 3.13 21.74 -0.54
N GLY A 489 2.03 21.65 -1.27
CA GLY A 489 1.29 20.41 -1.49
C GLY A 489 2.03 19.44 -2.39
N GLY A 490 1.76 18.15 -2.22
CA GLY A 490 2.27 17.09 -3.07
C GLY A 490 1.39 15.86 -3.05
N TYR A 491 1.65 14.94 -3.98
CA TYR A 491 0.95 13.67 -4.09
C TYR A 491 1.93 12.51 -4.29
N THR A 492 1.52 11.29 -3.96
CA THR A 492 2.44 10.15 -3.93
C THR A 492 2.59 9.42 -5.26
N CYS A 493 1.56 9.38 -6.12
CA CYS A 493 1.64 8.80 -7.47
C CYS A 493 0.63 9.40 -8.46
N GLY A 494 0.98 9.40 -9.74
CA GLY A 494 0.19 9.93 -10.85
C GLY A 494 -1.14 9.19 -11.06
N LEU A 495 -1.20 7.90 -10.72
CA LEU A 495 -2.44 7.12 -10.75
C LEU A 495 -3.53 7.72 -9.86
N VAL A 496 -3.17 8.16 -8.65
CA VAL A 496 -4.12 8.79 -7.73
C VAL A 496 -4.43 10.22 -8.16
N ARG A 497 -3.43 10.96 -8.66
CA ARG A 497 -3.62 12.29 -9.24
C ARG A 497 -4.73 12.27 -10.29
N GLU A 498 -4.63 11.40 -11.29
CA GLU A 498 -5.61 11.28 -12.37
C GLU A 498 -6.98 10.86 -11.85
N ALA A 499 -7.03 9.84 -11.00
CA ALA A 499 -8.28 9.32 -10.45
C ALA A 499 -9.06 10.39 -9.67
N VAL A 500 -8.35 11.19 -8.87
CA VAL A 500 -8.95 12.25 -8.07
C VAL A 500 -9.31 13.45 -8.95
N ALA A 501 -8.45 13.84 -9.89
CA ALA A 501 -8.75 14.90 -10.86
C ALA A 501 -10.01 14.60 -11.68
N ASP A 502 -10.21 13.34 -12.10
CA ASP A 502 -11.44 12.91 -12.78
C ASP A 502 -12.69 13.05 -11.89
N GLN A 503 -12.59 12.72 -10.60
CA GLN A 503 -13.72 12.92 -9.67
C GLN A 503 -14.01 14.41 -9.43
N LEU A 504 -12.97 15.22 -9.25
CA LEU A 504 -13.13 16.68 -9.10
C LEU A 504 -13.74 17.29 -10.36
N LEU A 505 -13.42 16.78 -11.53
CA LEU A 505 -13.97 17.27 -12.79
C LEU A 505 -15.49 16.99 -12.93
N VAL A 506 -15.97 15.87 -12.38
CA VAL A 506 -17.42 15.57 -12.32
C VAL A 506 -18.13 16.44 -11.30
N GLU A 507 -17.54 16.62 -10.13
CA GLU A 507 -18.19 17.24 -8.97
C GLU A 507 -18.05 18.77 -8.93
N SER A 508 -16.98 19.32 -9.52
CA SER A 508 -16.60 20.72 -9.43
C SER A 508 -16.45 21.36 -10.82
N ARG A 509 -17.45 22.17 -11.20
CA ARG A 509 -17.49 22.89 -12.49
C ARG A 509 -16.29 23.82 -12.76
N ASN A 510 -15.49 24.15 -11.74
CA ASN A 510 -14.38 25.12 -11.80
C ASN A 510 -13.00 24.51 -11.55
N PHE A 511 -12.88 23.18 -11.41
CA PHE A 511 -11.58 22.53 -11.16
C PHE A 511 -10.54 22.87 -12.25
N LEU A 512 -11.00 23.08 -13.49
CA LEU A 512 -10.16 23.32 -14.65
C LEU A 512 -9.95 24.81 -14.98
N ASN A 513 -9.66 25.67 -14.00
CA ASN A 513 -9.27 27.04 -14.34
C ASN A 513 -7.87 27.06 -14.99
N THR A 514 -7.66 27.96 -15.94
CA THR A 514 -6.39 28.23 -16.63
C THR A 514 -5.20 28.61 -15.74
N ASN A 515 -5.36 28.61 -14.41
CA ASN A 515 -4.29 28.78 -13.43
C ASN A 515 -3.32 27.59 -13.43
N PHE A 516 -3.77 26.38 -13.81
CA PHE A 516 -2.91 25.19 -13.96
C PHE A 516 -1.72 25.44 -14.90
N LEU A 517 -1.90 26.29 -15.92
CA LEU A 517 -0.84 26.64 -16.86
C LEU A 517 0.23 27.55 -16.24
N GLY A 518 -0.08 28.25 -15.14
CA GLY A 518 0.88 29.07 -14.40
C GLY A 518 2.00 28.23 -13.78
N SER A 519 1.66 27.02 -13.34
CA SER A 519 2.55 26.10 -12.61
C SER A 519 3.34 25.18 -13.53
N LEU A 520 3.13 25.22 -14.87
CA LEU A 520 3.89 24.41 -15.83
C LEU A 520 5.42 24.55 -15.67
N ARG A 521 5.90 25.75 -15.29
CA ARG A 521 7.32 26.02 -15.03
C ARG A 521 7.89 25.21 -13.86
N ASN A 522 7.04 24.75 -12.93
CA ASN A 522 7.46 23.92 -11.80
C ASN A 522 7.74 22.47 -12.25
N PHE A 523 7.37 22.10 -13.48
CA PHE A 523 7.40 20.73 -14.00
C PHE A 523 8.21 20.58 -15.29
N VAL A 524 9.14 21.50 -15.59
CA VAL A 524 9.97 21.46 -16.82
C VAL A 524 10.65 20.10 -17.01
N ASN A 525 11.05 19.45 -15.92
CA ASN A 525 11.71 18.14 -15.94
C ASN A 525 10.75 16.93 -15.82
N SER A 526 9.43 17.13 -15.91
CA SER A 526 8.43 16.06 -15.76
C SER A 526 7.43 16.07 -16.92
N ARG A 527 7.72 15.30 -17.98
CA ARG A 527 6.84 15.25 -19.16
C ARG A 527 5.47 14.68 -18.84
N SER A 528 5.37 13.68 -17.95
CA SER A 528 4.09 13.15 -17.47
C SER A 528 3.22 14.25 -16.85
N MET A 529 3.80 15.18 -16.10
CA MET A 529 3.07 16.31 -15.53
C MET A 529 2.72 17.38 -16.56
N ILE A 530 3.62 17.71 -17.48
CA ILE A 530 3.32 18.63 -18.59
C ILE A 530 2.16 18.07 -19.40
N ARG A 531 2.21 16.77 -19.75
CA ARG A 531 1.15 16.06 -20.44
C ARG A 531 -0.17 16.15 -19.67
N PHE A 532 -0.17 15.80 -18.38
CA PHE A 532 -1.35 15.89 -17.52
C PHE A 532 -1.96 17.30 -17.52
N ILE A 533 -1.15 18.34 -17.29
CA ILE A 533 -1.63 19.73 -17.24
C ILE A 533 -2.21 20.17 -18.59
N ILE A 534 -1.52 19.88 -19.70
CA ILE A 534 -1.98 20.25 -21.04
C ILE A 534 -3.26 19.49 -21.42
N GLU A 535 -3.33 18.19 -21.14
CA GLU A 535 -4.53 17.38 -21.41
C GLU A 535 -5.76 17.94 -20.69
N TYR A 536 -5.65 18.19 -19.38
CA TYR A 536 -6.76 18.73 -18.60
C TYR A 536 -7.11 20.15 -19.05
N ALA A 537 -6.13 21.00 -19.38
CA ALA A 537 -6.39 22.35 -19.88
C ALA A 537 -7.10 22.36 -21.24
N VAL A 538 -6.69 21.49 -22.17
CA VAL A 538 -7.33 21.36 -23.49
C VAL A 538 -8.76 20.88 -23.34
N LEU A 539 -9.00 19.83 -22.55
CA LEU A 539 -10.36 19.31 -22.34
C LEU A 539 -11.25 20.33 -21.62
N ALA A 540 -10.69 21.15 -20.73
CA ALA A 540 -11.39 22.27 -20.10
C ALA A 540 -11.89 23.30 -21.12
N VAL A 541 -11.00 23.69 -22.04
CA VAL A 541 -11.33 24.67 -23.07
C VAL A 541 -12.41 24.10 -23.99
N ILE A 542 -12.27 22.84 -24.41
CA ILE A 542 -13.29 22.16 -25.23
C ILE A 542 -14.64 22.09 -24.51
N GLN A 543 -14.64 21.79 -23.21
CA GLN A 543 -15.86 21.77 -22.40
C GLN A 543 -16.49 23.16 -22.31
N ARG A 544 -15.71 24.22 -22.11
CA ARG A 544 -16.22 25.58 -21.89
C ARG A 544 -16.65 26.29 -23.18
N ASP A 545 -15.79 26.22 -24.19
CA ASP A 545 -15.87 27.04 -25.41
C ASP A 545 -16.24 26.23 -26.65
N GLY A 546 -16.31 24.90 -26.52
CA GLY A 546 -16.42 23.99 -27.66
C GLY A 546 -15.08 23.82 -28.38
N LEU A 547 -15.12 23.19 -29.56
CA LEU A 547 -13.95 22.98 -30.39
C LEU A 547 -14.28 23.40 -31.83
N PHE A 548 -13.72 24.52 -32.26
CA PHE A 548 -14.00 25.09 -33.57
C PHE A 548 -13.22 24.35 -34.66
N ILE A 549 -13.86 23.32 -35.24
CA ILE A 549 -13.30 22.53 -36.34
C ILE A 549 -14.37 22.39 -37.43
N CYS A 550 -14.09 22.87 -38.64
CA CYS A 550 -14.93 22.70 -39.84
C CYS A 550 -16.44 22.98 -39.63
N GLU A 551 -16.79 24.25 -39.40
CA GLU A 551 -18.17 24.75 -39.27
C GLU A 551 -18.92 24.31 -38.00
N ARG A 552 -18.22 24.07 -36.88
CA ARG A 552 -18.80 23.50 -35.65
C ARG A 552 -18.88 24.49 -34.49
N SER A 553 -19.82 24.19 -33.59
CA SER A 553 -20.39 25.06 -32.56
C SER A 553 -19.33 25.74 -31.67
N LYS A 554 -19.57 27.03 -31.37
CA LYS A 554 -18.85 27.84 -30.36
C LYS A 554 -19.48 27.69 -28.97
N ASP A 555 -20.33 26.68 -28.78
CA ASP A 555 -21.04 26.46 -27.53
C ASP A 555 -20.29 25.40 -26.73
N GLY A 556 -20.19 25.62 -25.42
CA GLY A 556 -19.62 24.65 -24.50
C GLY A 556 -20.32 23.29 -24.56
N MET A 557 -19.56 22.24 -24.29
CA MET A 557 -20.04 20.86 -24.33
C MET A 557 -20.22 20.34 -22.90
N ARG A 558 -21.25 19.51 -22.69
CA ARG A 558 -21.36 18.76 -21.43
C ARG A 558 -20.25 17.71 -21.39
N LEU A 559 -19.54 17.62 -20.27
CA LEU A 559 -18.57 16.57 -20.02
C LEU A 559 -19.22 15.39 -19.30
N LYS A 560 -18.92 14.17 -19.75
CA LYS A 560 -19.28 12.91 -19.08
C LYS A 560 -18.07 11.98 -18.98
N LEU A 561 -18.05 11.16 -17.94
CA LEU A 561 -17.06 10.10 -17.80
C LEU A 561 -17.62 8.78 -18.33
N PHE A 562 -16.79 7.93 -18.92
CA PHE A 562 -17.21 6.61 -19.39
C PHE A 562 -16.17 5.53 -19.09
N VAL A 563 -16.64 4.30 -18.88
CA VAL A 563 -15.78 3.12 -18.64
C VAL A 563 -15.60 2.31 -19.93
N ASN A 564 -16.64 2.22 -20.75
CA ASN A 564 -16.67 1.49 -22.01
C ASN A 564 -17.65 2.13 -23.00
N SER A 565 -17.69 1.63 -24.24
CA SER A 565 -18.59 2.10 -25.30
C SER A 565 -20.07 2.08 -24.91
N SER A 566 -20.50 1.10 -24.11
CA SER A 566 -21.88 0.96 -23.65
C SER A 566 -22.32 2.07 -22.68
N SER A 567 -21.36 2.79 -22.10
CA SER A 567 -21.62 3.90 -21.17
C SER A 567 -21.94 5.23 -21.87
N ILE A 568 -21.86 5.28 -23.21
CA ILE A 568 -22.23 6.47 -23.99
C ILE A 568 -23.75 6.55 -24.13
N ASP A 569 -24.31 7.70 -23.77
CA ASP A 569 -25.72 7.99 -23.95
C ASP A 569 -26.12 7.85 -25.43
N THR A 570 -27.23 7.16 -25.69
CA THR A 570 -27.75 7.02 -27.07
C THR A 570 -28.98 7.89 -27.35
N ASP A 571 -29.33 8.76 -26.41
CA ASP A 571 -30.48 9.68 -26.44
C ASP A 571 -30.08 11.17 -26.53
N ILE A 572 -28.78 11.49 -26.68
CA ILE A 572 -28.23 12.85 -26.82
C ILE A 572 -28.46 13.48 -28.21
N THR A 573 -29.73 13.66 -28.57
CA THR A 573 -30.10 14.13 -29.91
C THR A 573 -29.77 15.61 -30.14
N ASN A 574 -29.01 15.89 -31.21
CA ASN A 574 -28.58 17.24 -31.63
C ASN A 574 -27.79 18.01 -30.57
N GLU A 575 -27.22 17.33 -29.59
CA GLU A 575 -26.35 17.90 -28.56
C GLU A 575 -24.92 17.39 -28.73
N TRP A 576 -23.95 18.24 -28.40
CA TRP A 576 -22.54 17.86 -28.34
C TRP A 576 -22.18 17.47 -26.91
N VAL A 577 -21.62 16.28 -26.74
CA VAL A 577 -21.17 15.79 -25.43
C VAL A 577 -19.71 15.36 -25.56
N LEU A 578 -18.87 15.90 -24.69
CA LEU A 578 -17.49 15.46 -24.52
C LEU A 578 -17.49 14.32 -23.50
N TYR A 579 -16.87 13.21 -23.87
CA TYR A 579 -16.70 12.04 -23.01
C TYR A 579 -15.21 11.86 -22.69
N ARG A 580 -14.87 11.60 -21.43
CA ARG A 580 -13.50 11.27 -20.99
C ARG A 580 -13.43 9.84 -20.46
N PRO A 581 -12.47 9.02 -20.92
CA PRO A 581 -12.32 7.65 -20.43
C PRO A 581 -11.83 7.65 -18.98
N LEU A 582 -12.39 6.76 -18.17
CA LEU A 582 -11.94 6.54 -16.78
C LEU A 582 -10.76 5.58 -16.67
N ASN A 583 -10.55 4.74 -17.68
CA ASN A 583 -9.60 3.65 -17.64
C ASN A 583 -8.19 4.17 -17.95
N TYR A 584 -7.31 4.17 -16.95
CA TYR A 584 -5.88 4.52 -17.08
C TYR A 584 -5.11 3.59 -18.04
N ASP A 585 -5.68 2.42 -18.33
CA ASP A 585 -5.18 1.42 -19.27
C ASP A 585 -5.79 1.56 -20.68
N ASN A 586 -6.76 2.47 -20.89
CA ASN A 586 -7.28 2.78 -22.21
C ASN A 586 -6.35 3.76 -22.91
N LYS A 587 -5.33 3.21 -23.59
CA LYS A 587 -4.21 3.96 -24.20
C LYS A 587 -4.57 4.70 -25.48
N ALA A 588 -5.82 4.62 -25.94
CA ALA A 588 -6.16 4.99 -27.30
C ALA A 588 -6.55 6.45 -27.48
N ILE A 589 -7.18 7.06 -26.48
CA ILE A 589 -7.74 8.43 -26.55
C ILE A 589 -7.78 9.08 -25.17
N ASP A 590 -7.68 10.41 -25.12
CA ASP A 590 -7.84 11.21 -23.90
C ASP A 590 -9.27 11.76 -23.77
N GLY A 591 -10.06 11.72 -24.84
CA GLY A 591 -11.47 12.08 -24.87
C GLY A 591 -12.17 11.67 -26.17
N ILE A 592 -13.49 11.78 -26.21
CA ILE A 592 -14.28 11.58 -27.43
C ILE A 592 -15.47 12.53 -27.43
N ILE A 593 -15.64 13.30 -28.51
CA ILE A 593 -16.84 14.10 -28.71
C ILE A 593 -17.86 13.25 -29.47
N VAL A 594 -19.10 13.26 -28.99
CA VAL A 594 -20.20 12.51 -29.56
C VAL A 594 -21.38 13.43 -29.84
N ARG A 595 -22.02 13.21 -30.98
CA ARG A 595 -23.29 13.84 -31.35
C ARG A 595 -24.15 12.90 -32.17
N ILE A 596 -25.45 12.87 -31.88
CA ILE A 596 -26.44 12.12 -32.64
C ILE A 596 -27.31 13.09 -33.43
N ASP A 597 -27.11 13.13 -34.74
CA ASP A 597 -27.89 14.00 -35.62
C ASP A 597 -29.22 13.34 -35.99
N THR A 598 -30.32 14.01 -35.66
CA THR A 598 -31.66 13.61 -36.06
C THR A 598 -32.27 14.63 -37.02
N LYS A 599 -32.87 14.16 -38.13
CA LYS A 599 -33.55 15.07 -39.06
C LYS A 599 -34.70 15.78 -38.34
N LYS A 600 -34.67 17.12 -38.29
CA LYS A 600 -35.78 17.93 -37.79
C LYS A 600 -37.02 17.70 -38.70
N LYS A 601 -38.04 17.03 -38.17
CA LYS A 601 -39.45 16.98 -38.67
C LYS A 601 -39.83 16.20 -39.94
N LYS A 602 -38.99 15.33 -40.52
CA LYS A 602 -39.47 14.34 -41.52
C LYS A 602 -39.17 12.92 -41.04
N LYS A 603 -40.21 12.07 -40.94
CA LYS A 603 -40.07 10.63 -40.67
C LYS A 603 -38.96 10.08 -41.59
N TYR A 604 -37.98 9.38 -41.01
CA TYR A 604 -36.98 8.66 -41.78
C TYR A 604 -37.68 7.80 -42.84
N ALA A 605 -37.19 7.85 -44.08
CA ALA A 605 -37.62 6.89 -45.09
C ALA A 605 -37.29 5.47 -44.58
N LYS A 606 -38.08 4.47 -44.98
CA LYS A 606 -37.92 3.08 -44.52
C LYS A 606 -36.49 2.59 -44.83
N GLY A 607 -35.64 2.52 -43.80
CA GLY A 607 -34.23 2.10 -43.92
C GLY A 607 -33.17 3.16 -43.58
N GLU A 608 -33.52 4.44 -43.40
CA GLU A 608 -32.56 5.48 -42.98
C GLU A 608 -32.33 5.45 -41.45
N ARG A 609 -31.07 5.53 -41.02
CA ARG A 609 -30.66 5.57 -39.61
C ARG A 609 -30.22 6.98 -39.20
N PRO A 610 -30.32 7.35 -37.92
CA PRO A 610 -29.69 8.58 -37.42
C PRO A 610 -28.16 8.50 -37.56
N ILE A 611 -27.50 9.66 -37.70
CA ILE A 611 -26.05 9.72 -37.86
C ILE A 611 -25.41 9.87 -36.48
N LEU A 612 -24.53 8.94 -36.12
CA LEU A 612 -23.68 9.02 -34.94
C LEU A 612 -22.31 9.56 -35.36
N SER A 613 -22.01 10.79 -34.97
CA SER A 613 -20.70 11.40 -35.21
C SER A 613 -19.79 11.16 -34.00
N LEU A 614 -18.66 10.52 -34.24
CA LEU A 614 -17.63 10.22 -33.25
C LEU A 614 -16.34 10.97 -33.58
N TYR A 615 -15.85 11.73 -32.62
CA TYR A 615 -14.58 12.43 -32.70
C TYR A 615 -13.66 12.04 -31.54
N PRO A 616 -12.98 10.89 -31.64
CA PRO A 616 -11.99 10.51 -30.65
C PRO A 616 -10.81 11.49 -30.68
N ILE A 617 -10.34 11.89 -29.51
CA ILE A 617 -9.31 12.92 -29.31
C ILE A 617 -8.09 12.26 -28.67
N GLN A 618 -6.93 12.43 -29.29
CA GLN A 618 -5.65 12.22 -28.65
C GLN A 618 -4.89 13.54 -28.61
N ILE A 619 -4.51 13.96 -27.41
CA ILE A 619 -3.68 15.10 -27.10
C ILE A 619 -2.25 14.58 -26.96
N THR A 620 -1.32 15.17 -27.70
CA THR A 620 0.09 14.78 -27.62
C THR A 620 0.99 16.00 -27.65
N VAL A 621 1.87 16.07 -26.66
CA VAL A 621 2.93 17.08 -26.55
C VAL A 621 4.31 16.51 -26.92
N ALA A 622 4.38 15.22 -27.30
CA ALA A 622 5.63 14.53 -27.63
C ALA A 622 5.84 14.43 -29.15
N ASP A 623 7.12 14.40 -29.55
CA ASP A 623 7.54 14.30 -30.95
C ASP A 623 7.27 12.92 -31.57
N SER A 624 7.23 11.87 -30.74
CA SER A 624 6.86 10.51 -31.09
C SER A 624 5.71 10.06 -30.20
N HIS A 625 4.66 9.51 -30.78
CA HIS A 625 3.50 8.98 -30.05
C HIS A 625 3.26 7.52 -30.45
N SER A 626 2.72 6.74 -29.51
CA SER A 626 2.12 5.43 -29.83
C SER A 626 1.04 5.61 -30.89
N ASP A 627 0.80 4.60 -31.71
CA ASP A 627 -0.26 4.62 -32.73
C ASP A 627 -1.64 4.49 -32.06
N SER A 628 -2.03 5.55 -31.33
CA SER A 628 -3.29 5.70 -30.61
C SER A 628 -4.48 5.57 -31.55
N HIS A 629 -4.33 6.05 -32.79
CA HIS A 629 -5.27 5.85 -33.88
C HIS A 629 -5.49 4.37 -34.19
N ALA A 630 -4.43 3.61 -34.50
CA ALA A 630 -4.58 2.18 -34.75
C ALA A 630 -5.06 1.42 -33.51
N THR A 631 -4.67 1.86 -32.31
CA THR A 631 -5.11 1.26 -31.04
C THR A 631 -6.62 1.45 -30.85
N PHE A 632 -7.13 2.66 -31.06
CA PHE A 632 -8.57 2.94 -31.05
C PHE A 632 -9.31 2.10 -32.10
N LEU A 633 -8.75 2.02 -33.33
CA LEU A 633 -9.37 1.31 -34.43
C LEU A 633 -9.39 -0.23 -34.26
N LYS A 634 -8.44 -0.80 -33.50
CA LYS A 634 -8.50 -2.22 -33.12
C LYS A 634 -9.74 -2.52 -32.28
N GLU A 635 -10.12 -1.59 -31.41
CA GLU A 635 -11.30 -1.73 -30.55
C GLU A 635 -12.58 -1.22 -31.22
N TYR A 636 -12.49 -0.51 -32.35
CA TYR A 636 -13.61 0.12 -33.04
C TYR A 636 -14.81 -0.82 -33.26
N ARG A 637 -14.58 -2.10 -33.56
CA ARG A 637 -15.67 -3.07 -33.70
C ARG A 637 -16.51 -3.21 -32.43
N GLN A 638 -15.90 -3.18 -31.24
CA GLN A 638 -16.65 -3.17 -29.97
C GLN A 638 -17.45 -1.88 -29.82
N TRP A 639 -16.86 -0.74 -30.20
CA TRP A 639 -17.54 0.56 -30.18
C TRP A 639 -18.80 0.60 -31.05
N ILE A 640 -18.81 -0.07 -32.21
CA ILE A 640 -19.95 -0.04 -33.15
C ILE A 640 -20.92 -1.22 -33.04
N MET A 641 -20.51 -2.37 -32.50
CA MET A 641 -21.40 -3.54 -32.33
C MET A 641 -22.62 -3.19 -31.49
N GLU A 642 -22.44 -2.33 -30.49
CA GLU A 642 -23.50 -1.84 -29.59
C GLU A 642 -24.33 -0.69 -30.21
N GLN A 643 -23.91 -0.17 -31.37
CA GLN A 643 -24.46 1.04 -32.01
C GLN A 643 -25.07 0.75 -33.39
N SER A 644 -25.45 -0.51 -33.66
CA SER A 644 -26.00 -0.98 -34.95
C SER A 644 -27.24 -0.25 -35.46
N LYS A 645 -27.87 0.60 -34.63
CA LYS A 645 -29.00 1.47 -34.95
C LYS A 645 -28.62 2.78 -35.65
N PHE A 646 -27.33 3.11 -35.77
CA PHE A 646 -26.82 4.37 -36.31
C PHE A 646 -25.95 4.19 -37.57
N ASP A 647 -25.88 5.24 -38.38
CA ASP A 647 -24.85 5.41 -39.41
C ASP A 647 -23.67 6.17 -38.79
N VAL A 648 -22.51 5.52 -38.65
CA VAL A 648 -21.37 6.07 -37.92
C VAL A 648 -20.48 6.91 -38.83
N ARG A 649 -20.20 8.15 -38.43
CA ARG A 649 -19.16 9.01 -39.01
C ARG A 649 -18.01 9.11 -38.01
N LEU A 650 -16.81 8.74 -38.45
CA LEU A 650 -15.61 8.74 -37.62
C LEU A 650 -14.58 9.74 -38.15
N GLU A 651 -14.13 10.62 -37.26
CA GLU A 651 -13.04 11.55 -37.52
C GLU A 651 -12.13 11.62 -36.28
N PHE A 652 -10.93 11.07 -36.37
CA PHE A 652 -9.95 11.04 -35.28
C PHE A 652 -9.20 12.38 -35.21
N LEU A 653 -9.17 12.99 -34.03
CA LEU A 653 -8.58 14.31 -33.78
C LEU A 653 -7.27 14.16 -33.01
N TRP A 654 -6.18 14.63 -33.62
CA TRP A 654 -4.89 14.81 -32.98
C TRP A 654 -4.73 16.27 -32.55
N ILE A 655 -4.67 16.54 -31.25
CA ILE A 655 -4.34 17.87 -30.73
C ILE A 655 -2.86 17.90 -30.42
N THR A 656 -2.11 18.73 -31.14
CA THR A 656 -0.64 18.68 -31.16
C THR A 656 -0.01 20.07 -31.29
N PRO A 657 1.23 20.27 -30.78
CA PRO A 657 2.01 21.48 -31.03
C PRO A 657 2.51 21.60 -32.48
N ARG A 658 2.28 20.62 -33.36
CA ARG A 658 2.74 20.66 -34.75
C ARG A 658 1.57 20.88 -35.71
N ARG A 659 1.74 21.79 -36.67
CA ARG A 659 0.79 21.94 -37.77
C ARG A 659 1.01 20.80 -38.77
N LEU A 660 0.04 19.90 -38.88
CA LEU A 660 0.07 18.72 -39.74
C LEU A 660 -1.18 18.68 -40.63
N ASN A 661 -1.05 18.07 -41.81
CA ASN A 661 -2.18 17.92 -42.73
C ASN A 661 -3.03 16.71 -42.35
N GLY A 662 -4.35 16.84 -42.50
CA GLY A 662 -5.27 15.72 -42.32
C GLY A 662 -5.03 14.61 -43.34
N LYS A 663 -5.45 13.39 -42.96
CA LYS A 663 -5.37 12.20 -43.82
C LYS A 663 -6.76 11.61 -44.00
N GLU A 664 -7.10 11.22 -45.22
CA GLU A 664 -8.32 10.47 -45.49
C GLU A 664 -8.00 8.99 -45.63
N HIS A 665 -8.77 8.15 -44.94
CA HIS A 665 -8.58 6.71 -44.97
C HIS A 665 -9.80 6.05 -45.63
N PRO A 666 -9.62 5.35 -46.76
CA PRO A 666 -10.71 4.58 -47.37
C PRO A 666 -11.09 3.39 -46.47
N ALA A 667 -12.29 2.87 -46.66
CA ALA A 667 -12.73 1.67 -45.95
C ALA A 667 -11.87 0.46 -46.36
N THR A 668 -11.46 -0.36 -45.38
CA THR A 668 -10.73 -1.61 -45.57
C THR A 668 -11.48 -2.76 -44.89
N SER A 669 -11.02 -4.02 -45.06
CA SER A 669 -11.60 -5.19 -44.38
C SER A 669 -11.53 -5.09 -42.85
N THR A 670 -10.60 -4.30 -42.32
CA THR A 670 -10.35 -4.12 -40.89
C THR A 670 -10.94 -2.81 -40.34
N TRP A 671 -10.92 -1.71 -41.10
CA TRP A 671 -11.26 -0.37 -40.60
C TRP A 671 -12.33 0.35 -41.43
N PRO A 672 -13.20 1.17 -40.79
CA PRO A 672 -14.20 1.97 -41.51
C PRO A 672 -13.54 3.05 -42.36
N LYS A 673 -14.30 3.66 -43.28
CA LYS A 673 -13.90 4.96 -43.86
C LYS A 673 -13.87 5.99 -42.74
N HIS A 674 -12.77 6.73 -42.61
CA HIS A 674 -12.62 7.75 -41.57
C HIS A 674 -11.59 8.81 -41.99
N LEU A 675 -11.56 9.90 -41.21
CA LEU A 675 -10.62 11.01 -41.37
C LEU A 675 -9.70 11.06 -40.15
N GLU A 676 -8.43 11.37 -40.37
CA GLU A 676 -7.53 11.87 -39.33
C GLU A 676 -7.35 13.37 -39.53
N ARG A 677 -7.53 14.16 -38.47
CA ARG A 677 -7.32 15.60 -38.49
C ARG A 677 -6.36 16.00 -37.38
N PHE A 678 -5.45 16.90 -37.71
CA PHE A 678 -4.52 17.49 -36.76
C PHE A 678 -4.98 18.92 -36.46
N VAL A 679 -5.06 19.23 -35.16
CA VAL A 679 -5.53 20.49 -34.62
C VAL A 679 -4.36 21.06 -33.83
N HIS A 680 -3.92 22.27 -34.18
CA HIS A 680 -2.83 22.91 -33.48
C HIS A 680 -3.29 23.36 -32.09
N LEU A 681 -2.41 23.30 -31.08
CA LEU A 681 -2.74 23.76 -29.72
C LEU A 681 -3.22 25.22 -29.69
N GLU A 682 -2.62 26.09 -30.51
CA GLU A 682 -3.03 27.48 -30.67
C GLU A 682 -4.47 27.62 -31.18
N ASP A 683 -4.88 26.73 -32.08
CA ASP A 683 -6.23 26.73 -32.65
C ASP A 683 -7.28 26.24 -31.63
N VAL A 684 -6.84 25.55 -30.56
CA VAL A 684 -7.66 25.25 -29.37
C VAL A 684 -7.65 26.44 -28.41
N SER A 685 -6.46 26.95 -28.06
CA SER A 685 -6.29 28.10 -27.18
C SER A 685 -4.88 28.70 -27.31
N GLU A 686 -4.82 29.96 -27.76
CA GLU A 686 -3.60 30.77 -27.78
C GLU A 686 -2.90 30.80 -26.40
N LYS A 687 -3.68 30.94 -25.31
CA LYS A 687 -3.14 30.94 -23.94
C LYS A 687 -2.46 29.62 -23.56
N ILE A 688 -2.98 28.46 -23.99
CA ILE A 688 -2.34 27.16 -23.74
C ILE A 688 -1.04 27.08 -24.52
N TRP A 689 -1.08 27.50 -25.79
CA TRP A 689 0.08 27.49 -26.68
C TRP A 689 1.22 28.37 -26.16
N ASP A 690 0.96 29.63 -25.80
CA ASP A 690 1.97 30.55 -25.27
C ASP A 690 2.69 29.96 -24.04
N LYS A 691 1.92 29.33 -23.15
CA LYS A 691 2.46 28.73 -21.92
C LYS A 691 3.28 27.48 -22.21
N TYR A 692 2.85 26.67 -23.17
CA TYR A 692 3.59 25.51 -23.62
C TYR A 692 4.93 25.90 -24.28
N GLN A 693 4.94 26.93 -25.13
CA GLN A 693 6.16 27.44 -25.75
C GLN A 693 7.17 27.92 -24.72
N ILE A 694 6.73 28.70 -23.73
CA ILE A 694 7.60 29.17 -22.64
C ILE A 694 8.28 28.01 -21.91
N VAL A 695 7.59 26.90 -21.69
CA VAL A 695 8.19 25.75 -20.97
C VAL A 695 9.12 24.95 -21.87
N THR A 696 8.79 24.77 -23.14
CA THR A 696 9.61 24.01 -24.09
C THR A 696 10.84 24.76 -24.59
N GLU A 697 10.83 26.09 -24.61
CA GLU A 697 12.01 26.91 -24.92
C GLU A 697 13.03 26.98 -23.77
N ASN A 698 12.59 26.67 -22.54
CA ASN A 698 13.43 26.67 -21.32
C ASN A 698 13.82 25.26 -20.85
N ALA A 699 13.36 24.21 -21.54
CA ALA A 699 13.71 22.79 -21.30
C ALA A 699 14.86 22.38 -22.22
#